data_AF-A0A521D5X0-F1
#
_entry.id   AF-A0A521D5X0-F1
#
_cell.length_a   1.000
_cell.length_b   1.000
_cell.length_c   1.000
_cell.angle_alpha   90.00
_cell.angle_beta   90.00
_cell.angle_gamma   90.00
#
_symmetry.space_group_name_H-M   'P 1'
#
loop_
_entity.id
_entity.type
_entity.pdbx_description
1 polymer ?
#
loop_
_entity_poly.entity_id
_entity_poly.type
_entity_poly.pdbx_seq_one_letter_code
_entity_poly.pdbx_strand_id
1 'polypeptide(L)'
;MTEAPFQNPSSLPFEAPDFSTIENEHFKPAFEEGMKIELEEIKAIAENPEAPTFENTIVALEKTGQLLNRAQSVFYNLTSAHINDTLQQIQSEMAPKFSAHFDNILLNKQLFQRIETLHEKREELGLDGPSRKLLEDAYRDFVRAGAKLNEKQKTRIREINERISSLTTDFQEKLLDMNKTRVVVLDDEEELAGLSDARIAAAKEAAEERGMEGKYLLTISNTTRVPVLASLENRSVRQRLWEASANRGVGENGGVDTQPIILELVKLRAERARLLGYDSHAAYVLEDQTAQTPERALDMLSDLVDPVLRNSAAEQEKITQKLHEDGIDGELEPWDWEYYAEQVRSEEYDIDETEVRGYFELDRVLKDGVFYTMNKLFGITFKERYDLPVYHPDVRVFDVLDEDGEQIGLFYGDYFARDSKRGGAWMSSFVSQSHLLDKKPVIVNVLNIDKPAKGEPALISFDNVTTLFHEMGHGVHGLLSDVKYPSQSGTSVPRDFVEFPSTFEEDWAIQPEILQNYAIHHETGKQIPQELLDKVIAAQTFNQGFDTQEYLAAALLDMEWHQLTLDDIPTDVQAFEKTALGRYNMDSAVIPPRYKSPYFAHVFSGGYAAGYYAYIWSEVLAADAFAFMKANGGAVLANGNAYREHILSKGGSEDPMQLYRRYRGQEPDVKHLLLRRGLDQ
;
A
#
# COMPACT_ATOMS: atom_id res chain seq x y z
N MET A 1 -19.62 7.64 36.44
CA MET A 1 -20.05 7.41 35.05
C MET A 1 -18.86 7.81 34.22
N THR A 2 -18.09 6.84 33.72
CA THR A 2 -17.05 7.12 32.74
C THR A 2 -17.73 7.74 31.52
N GLU A 3 -17.25 8.91 31.10
CA GLU A 3 -17.75 9.64 29.95
C GLU A 3 -17.55 8.76 28.70
N ALA A 4 -18.52 8.69 27.78
CA ALA A 4 -18.39 7.90 26.56
C ALA A 4 -17.69 8.75 25.48
N PRO A 5 -16.38 8.61 25.24
CA PRO A 5 -15.58 9.61 24.52
C PRO A 5 -15.94 9.74 23.04
N PHE A 6 -16.61 8.73 22.48
CA PHE A 6 -17.05 8.73 21.08
C PHE A 6 -18.49 9.23 20.87
N GLN A 7 -19.28 9.39 21.94
CA GLN A 7 -20.70 9.71 21.83
C GLN A 7 -20.93 11.08 21.19
N ASN A 8 -20.05 12.04 21.47
CA ASN A 8 -20.09 13.40 20.93
C ASN A 8 -18.79 13.70 20.17
N PRO A 9 -18.79 14.71 19.28
CA PRO A 9 -17.56 15.26 18.73
C PRO A 9 -16.58 15.70 19.83
N SER A 10 -15.29 15.52 19.58
CA SER A 10 -14.24 15.97 20.52
C SER A 10 -14.24 17.49 20.62
N SER A 11 -13.98 18.00 21.82
CA SER A 11 -13.84 19.44 22.07
C SER A 11 -12.43 19.97 21.78
N LEU A 12 -11.48 19.08 21.48
CA LEU A 12 -10.12 19.45 21.10
C LEU A 12 -10.12 20.11 19.71
N PRO A 13 -9.09 20.92 19.38
CA PRO A 13 -8.94 21.51 18.05
C PRO A 13 -9.16 20.49 16.93
N PHE A 14 -10.00 20.85 15.96
CA PHE A 14 -10.35 20.04 14.78
C PHE A 14 -10.96 18.67 15.11
N GLU A 15 -11.63 18.57 16.26
CA GLU A 15 -12.18 17.31 16.78
C GLU A 15 -11.11 16.20 16.94
N ALA A 16 -9.84 16.57 17.17
CA ALA A 16 -8.78 15.61 17.41
C ALA A 16 -9.17 14.61 18.53
N PRO A 17 -8.86 13.31 18.39
CA PRO A 17 -9.20 12.33 19.42
C PRO A 17 -8.57 12.67 20.77
N ASP A 18 -9.38 12.69 21.83
CA ASP A 18 -8.89 12.89 23.18
C ASP A 18 -8.35 11.58 23.77
N PHE A 19 -7.11 11.25 23.42
CA PHE A 19 -6.43 10.06 23.92
C PHE A 19 -6.22 10.03 25.45
N SER A 20 -6.51 11.13 26.17
CA SER A 20 -6.47 11.12 27.64
C SER A 20 -7.71 10.46 28.27
N THR A 21 -8.79 10.29 27.49
CA THR A 21 -10.08 9.74 27.94
C THR A 21 -10.47 8.43 27.25
N ILE A 22 -9.76 8.05 26.18
CA ILE A 22 -10.06 6.85 25.41
C ILE A 22 -9.39 5.64 26.06
N GLU A 23 -10.21 4.66 26.43
CA GLU A 23 -9.80 3.37 26.99
C GLU A 23 -10.34 2.25 26.08
N ASN A 24 -9.73 1.05 26.14
CA ASN A 24 -10.08 -0.06 25.26
C ASN A 24 -11.57 -0.46 25.40
N GLU A 25 -12.12 -0.35 26.60
CA GLU A 25 -13.49 -0.71 26.95
C GLU A 25 -14.52 0.20 26.29
N HIS A 26 -14.13 1.37 25.79
CA HIS A 26 -15.02 2.33 25.13
C HIS A 26 -15.38 1.93 23.69
N PHE A 27 -14.57 1.11 23.01
CA PHE A 27 -14.75 0.82 21.59
C PHE A 27 -15.98 -0.03 21.30
N LYS A 28 -16.12 -1.19 21.95
CA LYS A 28 -17.23 -2.11 21.66
C LYS A 28 -18.61 -1.46 21.90
N PRO A 29 -18.88 -0.79 23.03
CA PRO A 29 -20.14 -0.07 23.23
C PRO A 29 -20.37 1.03 22.18
N ALA A 30 -19.32 1.77 21.80
CA ALA A 30 -19.43 2.80 20.77
C ALA A 30 -19.76 2.20 19.40
N PHE A 31 -19.17 1.06 19.03
CA PHE A 31 -19.50 0.37 17.79
C PHE A 31 -20.93 -0.15 17.75
N GLU A 32 -21.36 -0.80 18.82
CA GLU A 32 -22.72 -1.37 18.89
C GLU A 32 -23.79 -0.28 18.86
N GLU A 33 -23.60 0.82 19.60
CA GLU A 33 -24.53 1.96 19.54
C GLU A 33 -24.41 2.74 18.22
N GLY A 34 -23.19 2.90 17.68
CA GLY A 34 -22.96 3.56 16.39
C GLY A 34 -23.65 2.85 15.23
N MET A 35 -23.49 1.52 15.13
CA MET A 35 -24.19 0.71 14.12
C MET A 35 -25.71 0.80 14.28
N LYS A 36 -26.21 0.76 15.52
CA LYS A 36 -27.65 0.90 15.80
C LYS A 36 -28.20 2.25 15.34
N ILE A 37 -27.54 3.35 15.72
CA ILE A 37 -27.93 4.71 15.31
C ILE A 37 -27.89 4.84 13.78
N GLU A 38 -26.83 4.36 13.15
CA GLU A 38 -26.71 4.43 11.70
C GLU A 38 -27.83 3.66 10.99
N LEU A 39 -28.20 2.46 11.45
CA LEU A 39 -29.33 1.73 10.87
C LEU A 39 -30.67 2.46 11.06
N GLU A 40 -30.86 3.21 12.15
CA GLU A 40 -32.02 4.07 12.35
C GLU A 40 -32.02 5.26 11.38
N GLU A 41 -30.88 5.90 11.16
CA GLU A 41 -30.70 6.99 10.18
C GLU A 41 -30.96 6.48 8.74
N ILE A 42 -30.38 5.34 8.38
CA ILE A 42 -30.57 4.66 7.10
C ILE A 42 -32.05 4.32 6.89
N LYS A 43 -32.72 3.80 7.92
CA LYS A 43 -34.15 3.53 7.87
C LYS A 43 -34.95 4.81 7.62
N ALA A 44 -34.62 5.90 8.31
CA ALA A 44 -35.29 7.18 8.11
C ALA A 44 -35.15 7.71 6.66
N ILE A 45 -34.00 7.50 6.03
CA ILE A 45 -33.78 7.85 4.61
C ILE A 45 -34.60 6.92 3.70
N ALA A 46 -34.50 5.61 3.91
CA ALA A 46 -35.16 4.61 3.08
C ALA A 46 -36.70 4.72 3.13
N GLU A 47 -37.26 5.03 4.30
CA GLU A 47 -38.70 5.13 4.55
C GLU A 47 -39.24 6.57 4.45
N ASN A 48 -38.43 7.56 4.02
CA ASN A 48 -38.89 8.94 3.88
C ASN A 48 -40.05 9.01 2.87
N PRO A 49 -41.25 9.50 3.27
CA PRO A 49 -42.44 9.51 2.41
C PRO A 49 -42.35 10.53 1.25
N GLU A 50 -41.43 11.50 1.33
CA GLU A 50 -41.19 12.44 0.24
C GLU A 50 -40.48 11.75 -0.93
N ALA A 51 -40.75 12.24 -2.15
CA ALA A 51 -40.05 11.79 -3.34
C ALA A 51 -38.52 11.94 -3.16
N PRO A 52 -37.71 11.01 -3.69
CA PRO A 52 -36.27 11.07 -3.51
C PRO A 52 -35.71 12.33 -4.17
N THR A 53 -34.90 13.08 -3.41
CA THR A 53 -34.06 14.17 -3.88
C THR A 53 -32.61 13.85 -3.54
N PHE A 54 -31.67 14.55 -4.19
CA PHE A 54 -30.26 14.41 -3.88
C PHE A 54 -30.00 14.72 -2.39
N GLU A 55 -30.65 15.73 -1.83
CA GLU A 55 -30.50 16.15 -0.43
C GLU A 55 -31.07 15.12 0.56
N ASN A 56 -32.28 14.62 0.32
CA ASN A 56 -32.96 13.72 1.27
C ASN A 56 -32.52 12.26 1.16
N THR A 57 -31.65 11.94 0.20
CA THR A 57 -31.13 10.59 -0.03
C THR A 57 -29.61 10.59 -0.01
N ILE A 58 -28.93 11.19 -0.99
CA ILE A 58 -27.47 11.11 -1.11
C ILE A 58 -26.75 11.96 -0.05
N VAL A 59 -27.11 13.24 0.10
CA VAL A 59 -26.52 14.09 1.14
C VAL A 59 -26.90 13.61 2.55
N ALA A 60 -28.07 12.99 2.69
CA ALA A 60 -28.48 12.38 3.95
C ALA A 60 -27.60 11.17 4.30
N LEU A 61 -27.24 10.33 3.32
CA LEU A 61 -26.31 9.21 3.50
C LEU A 61 -24.91 9.69 3.94
N GLU A 62 -24.39 10.77 3.34
CA GLU A 62 -23.10 11.35 3.73
C GLU A 62 -23.03 11.83 5.20
N LYS A 63 -24.19 11.98 5.86
CA LYS A 63 -24.31 12.43 7.25
C LYS A 63 -24.51 11.29 8.24
N THR A 64 -24.73 10.05 7.80
CA THR A 64 -25.00 8.94 8.70
C THR A 64 -23.72 8.45 9.39
N GLY A 65 -23.88 7.65 10.44
CA GLY A 65 -22.79 6.86 11.01
C GLY A 65 -21.72 7.68 11.75
N GLN A 66 -21.97 8.94 12.09
CA GLN A 66 -20.95 9.83 12.68
C GLN A 66 -20.31 9.28 13.95
N LEU A 67 -21.09 8.63 14.82
CA LEU A 67 -20.56 7.98 16.03
C LEU A 67 -19.67 6.80 15.66
N LEU A 68 -20.16 5.94 14.77
CA LEU A 68 -19.41 4.77 14.32
C LEU A 68 -18.08 5.17 13.68
N ASN A 69 -18.10 6.18 12.79
CA ASN A 69 -16.92 6.72 12.12
C ASN A 69 -15.87 7.25 13.11
N ARG A 70 -16.28 8.01 14.14
CA ARG A 70 -15.35 8.50 15.18
C ARG A 70 -14.67 7.37 15.94
N ALA A 71 -15.42 6.32 16.30
CA ALA A 71 -14.87 5.18 17.01
C ALA A 71 -13.95 4.35 16.09
N GLN A 72 -14.34 4.14 14.83
CA GLN A 72 -13.59 3.33 13.88
C GLN A 72 -12.26 3.98 13.49
N SER A 73 -12.24 5.30 13.23
CA SER A 73 -10.99 5.98 12.83
C SER A 73 -9.91 5.85 13.91
N VAL A 74 -10.29 6.03 15.19
CA VAL A 74 -9.38 5.84 16.32
C VAL A 74 -9.01 4.38 16.51
N PHE A 75 -9.98 3.47 16.48
CA PHE A 75 -9.74 2.04 16.70
C PHE A 75 -8.78 1.45 15.68
N TYR A 76 -9.00 1.72 14.38
CA TYR A 76 -8.16 1.15 13.34
C TYR A 76 -6.75 1.77 13.32
N ASN A 77 -6.61 3.04 13.71
CA ASN A 77 -5.30 3.61 13.99
C ASN A 77 -4.60 2.87 15.15
N LEU A 78 -5.28 2.65 16.28
CA LEU A 78 -4.67 1.93 17.41
C LEU A 78 -4.32 0.48 17.06
N THR A 79 -5.18 -0.25 16.36
CA THR A 79 -4.88 -1.65 15.97
C THR A 79 -3.70 -1.77 15.00
N SER A 80 -3.33 -0.70 14.29
CA SER A 80 -2.15 -0.70 13.41
C SER A 80 -0.91 -0.12 14.09
N ALA A 81 -1.06 0.96 14.87
CA ALA A 81 0.05 1.70 15.45
C ALA A 81 0.37 1.31 16.91
N HIS A 82 -0.59 0.81 17.68
CA HIS A 82 -0.43 0.55 19.12
C HIS A 82 -1.41 -0.53 19.63
N ILE A 83 -1.35 -1.72 19.03
CA ILE A 83 -2.25 -2.85 19.34
C ILE A 83 -1.93 -3.46 20.71
N ASN A 84 -2.95 -4.07 21.31
CA ASN A 84 -2.87 -4.93 22.49
C ASN A 84 -3.91 -6.06 22.38
N ASP A 85 -3.82 -7.05 23.27
CA ASP A 85 -4.71 -8.23 23.26
C ASP A 85 -6.20 -7.88 23.30
N THR A 86 -6.58 -6.84 24.07
CA THR A 86 -7.97 -6.39 24.17
C THR A 86 -8.47 -5.83 22.85
N LEU A 87 -7.69 -4.96 22.19
CA LEU A 87 -8.05 -4.41 20.88
C LEU A 87 -8.12 -5.50 19.81
N GLN A 88 -7.21 -6.48 19.83
CA GLN A 88 -7.23 -7.63 18.92
C GLN A 88 -8.50 -8.48 19.10
N GLN A 89 -8.91 -8.72 20.35
CA GLN A 89 -10.15 -9.43 20.65
C GLN A 89 -11.38 -8.66 20.16
N ILE A 90 -11.43 -7.35 20.39
CA ILE A 90 -12.51 -6.49 19.90
C ILE A 90 -12.57 -6.54 18.36
N GLN A 91 -11.42 -6.44 17.68
CA GLN A 91 -11.35 -6.49 16.22
C GLN A 91 -11.94 -7.80 15.68
N SER A 92 -11.57 -8.92 16.27
CA SER A 92 -12.08 -10.26 15.91
C SER A 92 -13.58 -10.41 16.15
N GLU A 93 -14.08 -9.91 17.29
CA GLU A 93 -15.50 -9.99 17.62
C GLU A 93 -16.38 -9.09 16.71
N MET A 94 -15.86 -7.92 16.35
CA MET A 94 -16.63 -6.90 15.64
C MET A 94 -16.60 -7.05 14.12
N ALA A 95 -15.55 -7.65 13.55
CA ALA A 95 -15.43 -7.88 12.11
C ALA A 95 -16.69 -8.50 11.44
N PRO A 96 -17.27 -9.63 11.93
CA PRO A 96 -18.48 -10.18 11.33
C PRO A 96 -19.71 -9.28 11.52
N LYS A 97 -19.79 -8.51 12.62
CA LYS A 97 -20.89 -7.56 12.86
C LYS A 97 -20.84 -6.39 11.89
N PHE A 98 -19.65 -5.83 11.62
CA PHE A 98 -19.47 -4.78 10.62
C PHE A 98 -19.82 -5.24 9.21
N SER A 99 -19.39 -6.45 8.83
CA SER A 99 -19.75 -7.03 7.53
C SER A 99 -21.28 -7.11 7.36
N ALA A 100 -21.97 -7.67 8.36
CA ALA A 100 -23.44 -7.75 8.35
C ALA A 100 -24.11 -6.36 8.34
N HIS A 101 -23.54 -5.38 9.05
CA HIS A 101 -24.03 -4.00 9.08
C HIS A 101 -24.00 -3.35 7.70
N PHE A 102 -22.87 -3.41 6.99
CA PHE A 102 -22.76 -2.85 5.64
C PHE A 102 -23.65 -3.58 4.63
N ASP A 103 -23.77 -4.91 4.71
CA ASP A 103 -24.70 -5.69 3.89
C ASP A 103 -26.16 -5.25 4.08
N ASN A 104 -26.56 -4.96 5.32
CA ASN A 104 -27.91 -4.48 5.62
C ASN A 104 -28.21 -3.11 4.98
N ILE A 105 -27.17 -2.29 4.73
CA ILE A 105 -27.29 -1.00 4.06
C ILE A 105 -27.31 -1.18 2.54
N LEU A 106 -26.28 -1.81 1.97
CA LEU A 106 -26.09 -1.93 0.53
C LEU A 106 -27.12 -2.84 -0.16
N LEU A 107 -27.70 -3.80 0.58
CA LEU A 107 -28.76 -4.67 0.07
C LEU A 107 -30.17 -4.19 0.44
N ASN A 108 -30.31 -3.01 1.08
CA ASN A 108 -31.61 -2.44 1.41
C ASN A 108 -32.35 -2.01 0.13
N LYS A 109 -33.39 -2.76 -0.21
CA LYS A 109 -34.18 -2.55 -1.43
C LYS A 109 -34.84 -1.17 -1.50
N GLN A 110 -35.36 -0.65 -0.39
CA GLN A 110 -36.06 0.63 -0.38
C GLN A 110 -35.06 1.77 -0.57
N LEU A 111 -33.92 1.71 0.11
CA LEU A 111 -32.84 2.68 -0.06
C LEU A 111 -32.31 2.67 -1.50
N PHE A 112 -32.00 1.49 -2.05
CA PHE A 112 -31.53 1.37 -3.43
C PHE A 112 -32.53 1.95 -4.43
N GLN A 113 -33.83 1.70 -4.26
CA GLN A 113 -34.86 2.24 -5.15
C GLN A 113 -34.86 3.77 -5.18
N ARG A 114 -34.57 4.44 -4.05
CA ARG A 114 -34.42 5.91 -4.00
C ARG A 114 -33.20 6.36 -4.80
N ILE A 115 -32.05 5.71 -4.60
CA ILE A 115 -30.80 6.02 -5.31
C ILE A 115 -30.96 5.78 -6.82
N GLU A 116 -31.55 4.64 -7.21
CA GLU A 116 -31.82 4.29 -8.60
C GLU A 116 -32.71 5.32 -9.28
N THR A 117 -33.78 5.76 -8.60
CA THR A 117 -34.68 6.81 -9.12
C THR A 117 -33.92 8.13 -9.41
N LEU A 118 -32.97 8.50 -8.55
CA LEU A 118 -32.14 9.69 -8.76
C LEU A 118 -31.14 9.47 -9.89
N HIS A 119 -30.47 8.31 -9.91
CA HIS A 119 -29.50 7.98 -10.94
C HIS A 119 -30.12 7.97 -12.34
N GLU A 120 -31.33 7.42 -12.51
CA GLU A 120 -32.06 7.44 -13.78
C GLU A 120 -32.35 8.86 -14.28
N LYS A 121 -32.54 9.81 -13.36
CA LYS A 121 -32.84 11.22 -13.65
C LYS A 121 -31.63 12.15 -13.53
N ARG A 122 -30.41 11.62 -13.35
CA ARG A 122 -29.22 12.42 -12.99
C ARG A 122 -28.94 13.59 -13.93
N GLU A 123 -29.23 13.45 -15.22
CA GLU A 123 -29.10 14.53 -16.21
C GLU A 123 -30.09 15.69 -16.01
N GLU A 124 -31.24 15.43 -15.38
CA GLU A 124 -32.32 16.40 -15.15
C GLU A 124 -32.20 17.10 -13.79
N LEU A 125 -31.36 16.58 -12.87
CA LEU A 125 -31.23 17.08 -11.49
C LEU A 125 -30.42 18.37 -11.37
N GLY A 126 -29.67 18.76 -12.40
CA GLY A 126 -28.84 19.97 -12.37
C GLY A 126 -27.70 19.91 -11.35
N LEU A 127 -27.17 18.71 -11.08
CA LEU A 127 -26.06 18.50 -10.14
C LEU A 127 -24.74 19.06 -10.69
N ASP A 128 -23.92 19.64 -9.80
CA ASP A 128 -22.53 19.94 -10.13
C ASP A 128 -21.69 18.66 -10.28
N GLY A 129 -20.47 18.77 -10.79
CA GLY A 129 -19.58 17.63 -11.03
C GLY A 129 -19.41 16.71 -9.82
N PRO A 130 -18.96 17.23 -8.65
CA PRO A 130 -18.81 16.44 -7.44
C PRO A 130 -20.09 15.74 -6.96
N SER A 131 -21.23 16.43 -7.00
CA SER A 131 -22.52 15.88 -6.56
C SER A 131 -23.02 14.80 -7.53
N ARG A 132 -22.82 15.01 -8.83
CA ARG A 132 -23.14 14.01 -9.86
C ARG A 132 -22.29 12.75 -9.67
N LYS A 133 -20.98 12.91 -9.51
CA LYS A 133 -20.07 11.79 -9.29
C LYS A 133 -20.45 11.02 -8.02
N LEU A 134 -20.78 11.72 -6.92
CA LEU A 134 -21.22 11.08 -5.68
C LEU A 134 -22.47 10.21 -5.89
N LEU A 135 -23.46 10.68 -6.66
CA LEU A 135 -24.65 9.89 -7.00
C LEU A 135 -24.30 8.68 -7.88
N GLU A 136 -23.41 8.86 -8.86
CA GLU A 136 -22.96 7.79 -9.75
C GLU A 136 -22.17 6.72 -8.99
N ASP A 137 -21.27 7.13 -8.08
CA ASP A 137 -20.52 6.24 -7.18
C ASP A 137 -21.46 5.47 -6.25
N ALA A 138 -22.37 6.17 -5.56
CA ALA A 138 -23.33 5.52 -4.67
C ALA A 138 -24.21 4.50 -5.41
N TYR A 139 -24.67 4.83 -6.63
CA TYR A 139 -25.42 3.88 -7.44
C TYR A 139 -24.57 2.67 -7.83
N ARG A 140 -23.35 2.92 -8.33
CA ARG A 140 -22.41 1.88 -8.73
C ARG A 140 -22.14 0.92 -7.56
N ASP A 141 -21.85 1.42 -6.37
CA ASP A 141 -21.48 0.62 -5.21
C ASP A 141 -22.64 -0.29 -4.77
N PHE A 142 -23.89 0.20 -4.78
CA PHE A 142 -25.06 -0.64 -4.53
C PHE A 142 -25.25 -1.72 -5.61
N VAL A 143 -25.05 -1.38 -6.89
CA VAL A 143 -25.13 -2.36 -7.99
C VAL A 143 -24.06 -3.43 -7.84
N ARG A 144 -22.81 -3.04 -7.55
CA ARG A 144 -21.66 -3.93 -7.30
C ARG A 144 -21.87 -4.84 -6.10
N ALA A 145 -22.55 -4.36 -5.06
CA ALA A 145 -22.95 -5.18 -3.92
C ALA A 145 -24.08 -6.18 -4.25
N GLY A 146 -24.77 -6.02 -5.39
CA GLY A 146 -25.83 -6.92 -5.85
C GLY A 146 -27.25 -6.43 -5.54
N ALA A 147 -27.46 -5.13 -5.35
CA ALA A 147 -28.79 -4.58 -5.06
C ALA A 147 -29.85 -4.93 -6.13
N LYS A 148 -29.44 -5.07 -7.40
CA LYS A 148 -30.28 -5.44 -8.56
C LYS A 148 -30.58 -6.94 -8.69
N LEU A 149 -29.93 -7.79 -7.90
CA LEU A 149 -30.09 -9.23 -8.00
C LEU A 149 -31.46 -9.69 -7.49
N ASN A 150 -31.97 -10.78 -8.08
CA ASN A 150 -33.14 -11.45 -7.51
C ASN A 150 -32.76 -12.23 -6.23
N GLU A 151 -33.74 -12.63 -5.43
CA GLU A 151 -33.50 -13.28 -4.13
C GLU A 151 -32.64 -14.55 -4.25
N LYS A 152 -32.82 -15.37 -5.30
CA LYS A 152 -32.00 -16.57 -5.52
C LYS A 152 -30.53 -16.21 -5.79
N GLN A 153 -30.30 -15.19 -6.60
CA GLN A 153 -28.95 -14.68 -6.88
C GLN A 153 -28.32 -14.05 -5.64
N LYS A 154 -29.09 -13.30 -4.83
CA LYS A 154 -28.62 -12.74 -3.55
C LYS A 154 -28.19 -13.83 -2.58
N THR A 155 -28.98 -14.91 -2.44
CA THR A 155 -28.57 -16.08 -1.64
C THR A 155 -27.28 -16.68 -2.18
N ARG A 156 -27.15 -16.87 -3.49
CA ARG A 156 -25.95 -17.44 -4.09
C ARG A 156 -24.70 -16.57 -3.89
N ILE A 157 -24.82 -15.25 -4.02
CA ILE A 157 -23.71 -14.33 -3.75
C ILE A 157 -23.28 -14.40 -2.29
N ARG A 158 -24.22 -14.50 -1.34
CA ARG A 158 -23.87 -14.67 0.08
C ARG A 158 -23.06 -15.95 0.30
N GLU A 159 -23.49 -17.07 -0.26
CA GLU A 159 -22.74 -18.34 -0.20
C GLU A 159 -21.34 -18.23 -0.82
N ILE A 160 -21.23 -17.56 -1.98
CA ILE A 160 -19.94 -17.35 -2.65
C ILE A 160 -19.03 -16.47 -1.79
N ASN A 161 -19.54 -15.36 -1.26
CA ASN A 161 -18.77 -14.44 -0.42
C ASN A 161 -18.29 -15.13 0.87
N GLU A 162 -19.16 -15.90 1.52
CA GLU A 162 -18.80 -16.71 2.69
C GLU A 162 -17.70 -17.72 2.36
N ARG A 163 -17.83 -18.43 1.23
CA ARG A 163 -16.82 -19.42 0.81
C ARG A 163 -15.49 -18.78 0.41
N ILE A 164 -15.51 -17.66 -0.32
CA ILE A 164 -14.30 -16.88 -0.62
C ILE A 164 -13.63 -16.43 0.67
N SER A 165 -14.38 -15.92 1.64
CA SER A 165 -13.84 -15.50 2.93
C SER A 165 -13.17 -16.67 3.66
N SER A 166 -13.81 -17.84 3.72
CA SER A 166 -13.24 -19.04 4.32
C SER A 166 -11.95 -19.48 3.60
N LEU A 167 -11.96 -19.54 2.27
CA LEU A 167 -10.78 -19.94 1.48
C LEU A 167 -9.62 -18.95 1.61
N THR A 168 -9.91 -17.65 1.71
CA THR A 168 -8.93 -16.58 1.95
C THR A 168 -8.23 -16.79 3.31
N THR A 169 -9.02 -17.10 4.35
CA THR A 169 -8.48 -17.46 5.68
C THR A 169 -7.66 -18.75 5.63
N ASP A 170 -8.19 -19.81 5.00
CA ASP A 170 -7.50 -21.09 4.87
C ASP A 170 -6.16 -20.95 4.12
N PHE A 171 -6.12 -20.11 3.08
CA PHE A 171 -4.89 -19.80 2.35
C PHE A 171 -3.89 -19.11 3.28
N GLN A 172 -4.32 -18.07 4.01
CA GLN A 172 -3.47 -17.33 4.95
C GLN A 172 -2.90 -18.24 6.06
N GLU A 173 -3.73 -19.11 6.65
CA GLU A 173 -3.29 -20.07 7.65
C GLU A 173 -2.24 -21.04 7.10
N LYS A 174 -2.44 -21.53 5.86
CA LYS A 174 -1.46 -22.37 5.17
C LYS A 174 -0.15 -21.65 4.88
N LEU A 175 -0.17 -20.35 4.55
CA LEU A 175 1.06 -19.57 4.39
C LEU A 175 1.84 -19.47 5.71
N LEU A 176 1.15 -19.27 6.83
CA LEU A 176 1.76 -19.25 8.15
C LEU A 176 2.39 -20.61 8.50
N ASP A 177 1.73 -21.71 8.14
CA ASP A 177 2.30 -23.06 8.30
C ASP A 177 3.53 -23.28 7.41
N MET A 178 3.52 -22.76 6.17
CA MET A 178 4.70 -22.81 5.29
C MET A 178 5.88 -22.03 5.88
N ASN A 179 5.68 -20.85 6.46
CA ASN A 179 6.77 -20.09 7.09
C ASN A 179 7.41 -20.84 8.27
N LYS A 180 6.64 -21.70 8.95
CA LYS A 180 7.15 -22.56 10.03
C LYS A 180 7.88 -23.77 9.49
N THR A 181 7.40 -24.37 8.41
CA THR A 181 7.87 -25.69 7.94
C THR A 181 8.93 -25.62 6.83
N ARG A 182 8.92 -24.58 6.00
CA ARG A 182 9.87 -24.36 4.90
C ARG A 182 11.11 -23.64 5.42
N VAL A 183 11.96 -24.41 6.08
CA VAL A 183 13.20 -23.91 6.69
C VAL A 183 14.39 -24.78 6.29
N VAL A 184 15.58 -24.20 6.35
CA VAL A 184 16.83 -24.92 6.13
C VAL A 184 17.55 -25.03 7.46
N VAL A 185 17.71 -26.27 7.93
CA VAL A 185 18.49 -26.60 9.12
C VAL A 185 19.90 -26.97 8.70
N LEU A 186 20.87 -26.41 9.41
CA LEU A 186 22.31 -26.57 9.19
C LEU A 186 22.96 -27.15 10.44
N ASP A 187 23.98 -27.97 10.22
CA ASP A 187 24.65 -28.70 11.28
C ASP A 187 25.87 -27.93 11.81
N ASP A 188 26.53 -27.18 10.94
CA ASP A 188 27.81 -26.52 11.21
C ASP A 188 27.75 -25.01 10.90
N GLU A 189 28.40 -24.20 11.74
CA GLU A 189 28.49 -22.73 11.56
C GLU A 189 29.20 -22.35 10.26
N GLU A 190 30.17 -23.16 9.81
CA GLU A 190 30.90 -22.95 8.56
C GLU A 190 29.97 -22.95 7.33
N GLU A 191 28.79 -23.59 7.41
CA GLU A 191 27.78 -23.52 6.35
C GLU A 191 27.15 -22.12 6.20
N LEU A 192 27.30 -21.24 7.20
CA LEU A 192 26.81 -19.87 7.24
C LEU A 192 27.87 -18.82 6.84
N ALA A 193 28.96 -19.25 6.20
CA ALA A 193 30.02 -18.35 5.74
C ALA A 193 29.46 -17.13 4.96
N GLY A 194 30.01 -15.95 5.27
CA GLY A 194 29.59 -14.64 4.76
C GLY A 194 28.51 -13.93 5.58
N LEU A 195 27.77 -14.63 6.45
CA LEU A 195 26.84 -13.98 7.37
C LEU A 195 27.57 -13.27 8.52
N SER A 196 27.06 -12.12 8.95
CA SER A 196 27.52 -11.44 10.17
C SER A 196 27.27 -12.29 11.42
N ASP A 197 28.09 -12.12 12.47
CA ASP A 197 27.92 -12.76 13.78
C ASP A 197 26.49 -12.63 14.34
N ALA A 198 25.85 -11.48 14.15
CA ALA A 198 24.48 -11.25 14.59
C ALA A 198 23.46 -12.16 13.88
N ARG A 199 23.61 -12.34 12.56
CA ARG A 199 22.76 -13.25 11.76
C ARG A 199 23.02 -14.72 12.11
N ILE A 200 24.28 -15.09 12.38
CA ILE A 200 24.64 -16.43 12.83
C ILE A 200 24.01 -16.72 14.20
N ALA A 201 24.10 -15.79 15.14
CA ALA A 201 23.48 -15.90 16.45
C ALA A 201 21.95 -16.03 16.34
N ALA A 202 21.31 -15.21 15.48
CA ALA A 202 19.87 -15.30 15.24
C ALA A 202 19.45 -16.65 14.62
N ALA A 203 20.24 -17.19 13.68
CA ALA A 203 19.97 -18.51 13.10
C ALA A 203 20.09 -19.63 14.14
N LYS A 204 21.04 -19.52 15.07
CA LYS A 204 21.19 -20.45 16.19
C LYS A 204 20.02 -20.37 17.17
N GLU A 205 19.65 -19.16 17.58
CA GLU A 205 18.50 -18.91 18.47
C GLU A 205 17.22 -19.47 17.85
N ALA A 206 16.96 -19.21 16.57
CA ALA A 206 15.81 -19.73 15.85
C ALA A 206 15.76 -21.26 15.79
N ALA A 207 16.92 -21.94 15.81
CA ALA A 207 16.99 -23.40 15.89
C ALA A 207 16.68 -23.88 17.31
N GLU A 208 17.24 -23.24 18.34
CA GLU A 208 17.03 -23.56 19.75
C GLU A 208 15.55 -23.39 20.15
N GLU A 209 14.89 -22.32 19.71
CA GLU A 209 13.45 -22.09 19.91
C GLU A 209 12.58 -23.22 19.34
N ARG A 210 13.08 -23.94 18.34
CA ARG A 210 12.41 -25.09 17.72
C ARG A 210 12.91 -26.43 18.23
N GLY A 211 13.67 -26.44 19.34
CA GLY A 211 14.18 -27.63 19.99
C GLY A 211 15.32 -28.31 19.23
N MET A 212 16.01 -27.59 18.35
CA MET A 212 17.14 -28.08 17.55
C MET A 212 18.46 -27.58 18.14
N GLU A 213 18.79 -28.04 19.35
CA GLU A 213 20.03 -27.63 20.05
C GLU A 213 21.29 -27.92 19.21
N GLY A 214 22.20 -26.95 19.17
CA GLY A 214 23.47 -27.08 18.43
C GLY A 214 23.33 -27.06 16.91
N LYS A 215 22.20 -26.56 16.38
CA LYS A 215 21.94 -26.35 14.95
C LYS A 215 21.75 -24.88 14.64
N TYR A 216 21.67 -24.57 13.36
CA TYR A 216 21.30 -23.26 12.86
C TYR A 216 20.11 -23.40 11.92
N LEU A 217 19.21 -22.42 11.95
CA LEU A 217 17.97 -22.47 11.20
C LEU A 217 17.80 -21.18 10.39
N LEU A 218 17.78 -21.34 9.07
CA LEU A 218 17.45 -20.27 8.13
C LEU A 218 15.99 -20.38 7.69
N THR A 219 15.30 -19.24 7.65
CA THR A 219 13.90 -19.14 7.25
C THR A 219 13.75 -18.45 5.89
N ILE A 220 12.64 -18.74 5.23
CA ILE A 220 12.25 -18.08 3.98
C ILE A 220 11.62 -16.71 4.27
N SER A 221 11.56 -15.85 3.24
CA SER A 221 10.79 -14.60 3.24
C SER A 221 9.43 -14.78 2.55
N ASN A 222 8.60 -13.74 2.54
CA ASN A 222 7.29 -13.76 1.86
C ASN A 222 7.40 -13.73 0.32
N THR A 223 8.52 -13.29 -0.24
CA THR A 223 8.84 -13.25 -1.68
C THR A 223 9.46 -14.56 -2.17
N THR A 224 9.64 -14.70 -3.47
CA THR A 224 10.42 -15.80 -4.07
C THR A 224 11.91 -15.64 -3.75
N ARG A 225 12.45 -14.43 -3.98
CA ARG A 225 13.79 -14.03 -3.57
C ARG A 225 13.95 -14.04 -2.04
N VAL A 226 15.14 -14.31 -1.53
CA VAL A 226 15.39 -14.50 -0.09
C VAL A 226 16.61 -13.65 0.33
N PRO A 227 16.42 -12.47 0.94
CA PRO A 227 17.48 -11.45 1.11
C PRO A 227 18.79 -11.90 1.79
N VAL A 228 18.77 -12.98 2.57
CA VAL A 228 19.98 -13.51 3.22
C VAL A 228 20.97 -14.12 2.22
N LEU A 229 20.50 -14.47 1.02
CA LEU A 229 21.33 -15.05 -0.04
C LEU A 229 22.40 -14.07 -0.52
N ALA A 230 22.15 -12.76 -0.47
CA ALA A 230 23.11 -11.72 -0.82
C ALA A 230 24.45 -11.82 -0.07
N SER A 231 24.44 -12.36 1.16
CA SER A 231 25.64 -12.50 2.00
C SER A 231 26.09 -13.94 2.23
N LEU A 232 25.39 -14.94 1.69
CA LEU A 232 25.66 -16.34 2.01
C LEU A 232 26.62 -16.97 0.99
N GLU A 233 27.87 -17.18 1.37
CA GLU A 233 28.93 -17.68 0.47
C GLU A 233 28.68 -19.12 0.00
N ASN A 234 28.08 -19.95 0.86
CA ASN A 234 27.83 -21.36 0.54
C ASN A 234 26.68 -21.54 -0.47
N ARG A 235 27.03 -21.77 -1.74
CA ARG A 235 26.08 -21.97 -2.85
C ARG A 235 25.05 -23.09 -2.62
N SER A 236 25.44 -24.19 -1.97
CA SER A 236 24.52 -25.30 -1.69
C SER A 236 23.43 -24.89 -0.70
N VAL A 237 23.80 -24.11 0.32
CA VAL A 237 22.82 -23.56 1.27
C VAL A 237 21.94 -22.53 0.57
N ARG A 238 22.51 -21.69 -0.30
CA ARG A 238 21.71 -20.76 -1.12
C ARG A 238 20.64 -21.48 -1.94
N GLN A 239 21.03 -22.54 -2.65
CA GLN A 239 20.11 -23.37 -3.43
C GLN A 239 18.99 -23.94 -2.56
N ARG A 240 19.33 -24.62 -1.45
CA ARG A 240 18.36 -25.24 -0.53
C ARG A 240 17.35 -24.22 0.00
N LEU A 241 17.82 -23.03 0.37
CA LEU A 241 16.97 -21.99 0.94
C LEU A 241 16.08 -21.34 -0.12
N TRP A 242 16.61 -21.08 -1.31
CA TRP A 242 15.82 -20.57 -2.42
C TRP A 242 14.75 -21.58 -2.85
N GLU A 243 15.08 -22.87 -2.98
CA GLU A 243 14.11 -23.92 -3.33
C GLU A 243 13.01 -24.06 -2.26
N ALA A 244 13.39 -24.00 -0.97
CA ALA A 244 12.43 -23.97 0.13
C ALA A 244 11.46 -22.79 0.03
N SER A 245 11.94 -21.64 -0.46
CA SER A 245 11.12 -20.45 -0.73
C SER A 245 10.24 -20.64 -1.97
N ALA A 246 10.86 -20.91 -3.12
CA ALA A 246 10.25 -20.85 -4.44
C ALA A 246 9.26 -21.99 -4.72
N ASN A 247 9.39 -23.12 -4.02
CA ASN A 247 8.55 -24.31 -4.19
C ASN A 247 7.62 -24.54 -2.98
N ARG A 248 7.34 -23.50 -2.17
CA ARG A 248 6.32 -23.61 -1.11
C ARG A 248 4.92 -23.63 -1.71
N GLY A 249 3.99 -24.30 -1.03
CA GLY A 249 2.57 -24.34 -1.41
C GLY A 249 2.19 -25.27 -2.56
N VAL A 250 3.15 -25.99 -3.15
CA VAL A 250 2.90 -26.91 -4.28
C VAL A 250 2.61 -28.36 -3.84
N GLY A 251 2.57 -28.65 -2.53
CA GLY A 251 2.29 -30.00 -2.01
C GLY A 251 3.41 -31.03 -2.17
N GLU A 252 4.58 -30.65 -2.69
CA GLU A 252 5.72 -31.54 -2.86
C GLU A 252 6.13 -32.25 -1.56
N ASN A 253 6.43 -33.55 -1.66
CA ASN A 253 6.84 -34.42 -0.56
C ASN A 253 5.87 -34.46 0.63
N GLY A 254 4.56 -34.29 0.37
CA GLY A 254 3.54 -34.25 1.42
C GLY A 254 3.51 -32.94 2.21
N GLY A 255 4.17 -31.89 1.69
CA GLY A 255 4.14 -30.55 2.27
C GLY A 255 2.80 -29.83 2.08
N VAL A 256 2.69 -28.62 2.62
CA VAL A 256 1.49 -27.80 2.50
C VAL A 256 1.18 -27.52 1.03
N ASP A 257 -0.08 -27.78 0.64
CA ASP A 257 -0.62 -27.50 -0.69
C ASP A 257 -1.73 -26.45 -0.60
N THR A 258 -1.61 -25.41 -1.42
CA THR A 258 -2.58 -24.30 -1.59
C THR A 258 -3.18 -24.26 -2.99
N GLN A 259 -2.70 -25.08 -3.93
CA GLN A 259 -3.20 -25.06 -5.31
C GLN A 259 -4.70 -25.34 -5.42
N PRO A 260 -5.29 -26.31 -4.67
CA PRO A 260 -6.74 -26.53 -4.70
C PRO A 260 -7.54 -25.31 -4.23
N ILE A 261 -7.02 -24.55 -3.26
CA ILE A 261 -7.66 -23.32 -2.76
C ILE A 261 -7.65 -22.25 -3.84
N ILE A 262 -6.53 -22.07 -4.55
CA ILE A 262 -6.41 -21.11 -5.64
C ILE A 262 -7.44 -21.39 -6.73
N LEU A 263 -7.52 -22.65 -7.19
CA LEU A 263 -8.46 -23.04 -8.24
C LEU A 263 -9.92 -22.81 -7.83
N GLU A 264 -10.28 -23.10 -6.57
CA GLU A 264 -11.63 -22.81 -6.05
C GLU A 264 -11.89 -21.30 -5.93
N LEU A 265 -10.92 -20.53 -5.42
CA LEU A 265 -11.02 -19.07 -5.29
C LEU A 265 -11.25 -18.40 -6.64
N VAL A 266 -10.43 -18.70 -7.64
CA VAL A 266 -10.52 -18.10 -8.98
C VAL A 266 -11.87 -18.45 -9.62
N LYS A 267 -12.31 -19.71 -9.50
CA LYS A 267 -13.63 -20.14 -9.98
C LYS A 267 -14.77 -19.35 -9.32
N LEU A 268 -14.74 -19.19 -8.00
CA LEU A 268 -15.77 -18.45 -7.26
C LEU A 268 -15.74 -16.95 -7.59
N ARG A 269 -14.56 -16.37 -7.77
CA ARG A 269 -14.39 -14.98 -8.21
C ARG A 269 -14.99 -14.76 -9.61
N ALA A 270 -14.75 -15.68 -10.55
CA ALA A 270 -15.35 -15.65 -11.89
C ALA A 270 -16.88 -15.85 -11.84
N GLU A 271 -17.38 -16.79 -11.01
CA GLU A 271 -18.82 -16.98 -10.82
C GLU A 271 -19.50 -15.72 -10.26
N ARG A 272 -18.90 -15.08 -9.26
CA ARG A 272 -19.40 -13.84 -8.65
C ARG A 272 -19.47 -12.71 -9.68
N ALA A 273 -18.40 -12.50 -10.43
CA ALA A 273 -18.33 -11.49 -11.48
C ALA A 273 -19.45 -11.69 -12.52
N ARG A 274 -19.62 -12.93 -13.01
CA ARG A 274 -20.70 -13.27 -13.96
C ARG A 274 -22.09 -13.04 -13.39
N LEU A 275 -22.34 -13.37 -12.11
CA LEU A 275 -23.63 -13.11 -11.45
C LEU A 275 -23.94 -11.61 -11.36
N LEU A 276 -22.91 -10.79 -11.18
CA LEU A 276 -23.00 -9.33 -11.12
C LEU A 276 -23.01 -8.66 -12.51
N GLY A 277 -22.85 -9.44 -13.59
CA GLY A 277 -22.93 -8.96 -14.97
C GLY A 277 -21.59 -8.55 -15.60
N TYR A 278 -20.47 -8.96 -15.02
CA TYR A 278 -19.12 -8.69 -15.54
C TYR A 278 -18.54 -9.94 -16.22
N ASP A 279 -17.70 -9.72 -17.23
CA ASP A 279 -17.09 -10.80 -18.01
C ASP A 279 -16.04 -11.58 -17.19
N SER A 280 -15.34 -10.91 -16.28
CA SER A 280 -14.29 -11.50 -15.46
C SER A 280 -14.18 -10.82 -14.09
N HIS A 281 -13.42 -11.40 -13.17
CA HIS A 281 -13.14 -10.76 -11.88
C HIS A 281 -12.35 -9.47 -12.06
N ALA A 282 -11.41 -9.44 -13.00
CA ALA A 282 -10.66 -8.24 -13.35
C ALA A 282 -11.59 -7.13 -13.87
N ALA A 283 -12.55 -7.44 -14.76
CA ALA A 283 -13.52 -6.44 -15.22
C ALA A 283 -14.38 -5.88 -14.07
N TYR A 284 -14.76 -6.73 -13.10
CA TYR A 284 -15.42 -6.28 -11.89
C TYR A 284 -14.50 -5.37 -11.05
N VAL A 285 -13.26 -5.75 -10.80
CA VAL A 285 -12.35 -4.96 -9.94
C VAL A 285 -11.99 -3.64 -10.61
N LEU A 286 -11.62 -3.63 -11.89
CA LEU A 286 -11.07 -2.44 -12.55
C LEU A 286 -12.12 -1.37 -12.89
N GLU A 287 -13.42 -1.67 -12.87
CA GLU A 287 -14.48 -0.68 -13.17
C GLU A 287 -14.37 0.60 -12.29
N ASP A 288 -13.97 0.45 -11.03
CA ASP A 288 -13.78 1.57 -10.10
C ASP A 288 -12.30 2.02 -9.95
N GLN A 289 -11.42 1.48 -10.79
CA GLN A 289 -10.00 1.84 -10.89
C GLN A 289 -9.74 2.80 -12.05
N THR A 290 -8.61 3.53 -12.03
CA THR A 290 -8.26 4.47 -13.11
C THR A 290 -7.85 3.77 -14.41
N ALA A 291 -7.39 2.52 -14.32
CA ALA A 291 -7.22 1.66 -15.49
C ALA A 291 -8.54 1.37 -16.21
N GLN A 292 -9.67 1.32 -15.49
CA GLN A 292 -11.05 1.07 -15.96
C GLN A 292 -11.31 -0.30 -16.60
N THR A 293 -10.37 -0.86 -17.36
CA THR A 293 -10.53 -2.14 -18.04
C THR A 293 -9.26 -3.00 -17.93
N PRO A 294 -9.40 -4.35 -17.90
CA PRO A 294 -8.26 -5.26 -17.89
C PRO A 294 -7.28 -5.05 -19.04
N GLU A 295 -7.78 -4.70 -20.22
CA GLU A 295 -6.96 -4.46 -21.42
C GLU A 295 -6.01 -3.28 -21.21
N ARG A 296 -6.50 -2.17 -20.64
CA ARG A 296 -5.65 -0.99 -20.40
C ARG A 296 -4.55 -1.27 -19.37
N ALA A 297 -4.85 -2.04 -18.33
CA ALA A 297 -3.84 -2.47 -17.36
C ALA A 297 -2.80 -3.39 -18.01
N LEU A 298 -3.24 -4.36 -18.82
CA LEU A 298 -2.34 -5.26 -19.55
C LEU A 298 -1.48 -4.53 -20.59
N ASP A 299 -2.03 -3.59 -21.33
CA ASP A 299 -1.30 -2.79 -22.34
C ASP A 299 -0.16 -2.02 -21.65
N MET A 300 -0.45 -1.34 -20.53
CA MET A 300 0.57 -0.62 -19.74
C MET A 300 1.66 -1.56 -19.22
N LEU A 301 1.30 -2.72 -18.65
CA LEU A 301 2.28 -3.70 -18.18
C LEU A 301 3.12 -4.25 -19.35
N SER A 302 2.49 -4.48 -20.51
CA SER A 302 3.17 -5.00 -21.70
C SER A 302 4.15 -4.01 -22.31
N ASP A 303 3.85 -2.70 -22.26
CA ASP A 303 4.75 -1.63 -22.74
C ASP A 303 6.08 -1.56 -21.96
N LEU A 304 6.11 -2.11 -20.74
CA LEU A 304 7.31 -2.18 -19.89
C LEU A 304 8.16 -3.44 -20.15
N VAL A 305 7.62 -4.47 -20.80
CA VAL A 305 8.26 -5.79 -20.94
C VAL A 305 9.63 -5.70 -21.61
N ASP A 306 9.68 -5.12 -22.81
CA ASP A 306 10.91 -5.06 -23.61
C ASP A 306 12.05 -4.28 -22.93
N PRO A 307 11.87 -3.05 -22.41
CA PRO A 307 12.94 -2.35 -21.70
C PRO A 307 13.39 -3.08 -20.43
N VAL A 308 12.46 -3.69 -19.69
CA VAL A 308 12.79 -4.48 -18.49
C VAL A 308 13.66 -5.68 -18.86
N LEU A 309 13.27 -6.48 -19.86
CA LEU A 309 14.04 -7.65 -20.30
C LEU A 309 15.44 -7.28 -20.79
N ARG A 310 15.60 -6.13 -21.48
CA ARG A 310 16.93 -5.64 -21.91
C ARG A 310 17.84 -5.33 -20.72
N ASN A 311 17.32 -4.66 -19.70
CA ASN A 311 18.11 -4.29 -18.51
C ASN A 311 18.43 -5.52 -17.65
N SER A 312 17.46 -6.40 -17.42
CA SER A 312 17.70 -7.67 -16.73
C SER A 312 18.77 -8.52 -17.42
N ALA A 313 18.81 -8.53 -18.77
CA ALA A 313 19.84 -9.24 -19.50
C ALA A 313 21.25 -8.63 -19.29
N ALA A 314 21.35 -7.29 -19.24
CA ALA A 314 22.61 -6.60 -18.96
C ALA A 314 23.10 -6.84 -17.53
N GLU A 315 22.19 -6.83 -16.55
CA GLU A 315 22.49 -7.20 -15.15
C GLU A 315 22.93 -8.66 -15.07
N GLN A 316 22.21 -9.57 -15.73
CA GLN A 316 22.53 -10.98 -15.78
C GLN A 316 23.93 -11.23 -16.37
N GLU A 317 24.35 -10.46 -17.38
CA GLU A 317 25.70 -10.56 -17.96
C GLU A 317 26.79 -10.24 -16.91
N LYS A 318 26.66 -9.12 -16.19
CA LYS A 318 27.60 -8.72 -15.12
C LYS A 318 27.64 -9.75 -13.99
N ILE A 319 26.48 -10.23 -13.58
CA ILE A 319 26.33 -11.23 -12.51
C ILE A 319 26.94 -12.57 -12.93
N THR A 320 26.72 -13.00 -14.18
CA THR A 320 27.29 -14.24 -14.72
C THR A 320 28.81 -14.12 -14.84
N GLN A 321 29.34 -12.94 -15.19
CA GLN A 321 30.77 -12.70 -15.17
C GLN A 321 31.35 -12.90 -13.76
N LYS A 322 30.70 -12.38 -12.71
CA LYS A 322 31.12 -12.59 -11.32
C LYS A 322 31.08 -14.05 -10.88
N LEU A 323 30.02 -14.76 -11.25
CA LEU A 323 29.91 -16.21 -11.04
C LEU A 323 31.13 -16.95 -11.65
N HIS A 324 31.55 -16.58 -12.86
CA HIS A 324 32.69 -17.20 -13.54
C HIS A 324 34.04 -16.79 -12.94
N GLU A 325 34.20 -15.55 -12.49
CA GLU A 325 35.37 -15.06 -11.76
C GLU A 325 35.58 -15.82 -10.43
N ASP A 326 34.50 -16.27 -9.80
CA ASP A 326 34.48 -17.11 -8.59
C ASP A 326 34.69 -18.61 -8.89
N GLY A 327 35.00 -18.96 -10.14
CA GLY A 327 35.38 -20.32 -10.56
C GLY A 327 34.22 -21.27 -10.83
N ILE A 328 33.00 -20.76 -10.98
CA ILE A 328 31.82 -21.56 -11.31
C ILE A 328 31.54 -21.45 -12.82
N ASP A 329 32.00 -22.42 -13.61
CA ASP A 329 31.82 -22.46 -15.08
C ASP A 329 30.38 -22.78 -15.56
N GLY A 330 29.41 -22.79 -14.64
CA GLY A 330 28.01 -23.16 -14.91
C GLY A 330 27.14 -22.02 -15.43
N GLU A 331 25.87 -22.35 -15.73
CA GLU A 331 24.83 -21.34 -15.95
C GLU A 331 24.46 -20.66 -14.63
N LEU A 332 24.07 -19.39 -14.71
CA LEU A 332 23.54 -18.65 -13.57
C LEU A 332 22.19 -19.25 -13.15
N GLU A 333 22.07 -19.60 -11.87
CA GLU A 333 20.84 -20.12 -11.28
C GLU A 333 20.17 -19.05 -10.40
N PRO A 334 18.87 -19.20 -10.08
CA PRO A 334 18.12 -18.16 -9.34
C PRO A 334 18.70 -17.86 -7.95
N TRP A 335 19.30 -18.86 -7.29
CA TRP A 335 19.93 -18.72 -5.97
C TRP A 335 21.32 -18.09 -6.02
N ASP A 336 21.85 -17.82 -7.21
CA ASP A 336 23.13 -17.13 -7.39
C ASP A 336 22.95 -15.61 -7.58
N TRP A 337 21.77 -15.16 -8.05
CA TRP A 337 21.54 -13.76 -8.41
C TRP A 337 21.87 -12.78 -7.28
N GLU A 338 21.21 -12.90 -6.12
CA GLU A 338 21.37 -11.93 -5.03
C GLU A 338 22.83 -11.84 -4.55
N TYR A 339 23.53 -12.98 -4.47
CA TYR A 339 24.91 -13.04 -3.98
C TYR A 339 25.87 -12.30 -4.92
N TYR A 340 25.82 -12.60 -6.21
CA TYR A 340 26.72 -11.95 -7.18
C TYR A 340 26.26 -10.53 -7.54
N ALA A 341 24.96 -10.22 -7.47
CA ALA A 341 24.47 -8.85 -7.58
C ALA A 341 25.05 -7.98 -6.46
N GLU A 342 25.11 -8.48 -5.22
CA GLU A 342 25.74 -7.75 -4.11
C GLU A 342 27.23 -7.48 -4.35
N GLN A 343 27.96 -8.44 -4.93
CA GLN A 343 29.36 -8.23 -5.31
C GLN A 343 29.51 -7.16 -6.40
N VAL A 344 28.68 -7.20 -7.44
CA VAL A 344 28.66 -6.16 -8.49
C VAL A 344 28.35 -4.80 -7.87
N ARG A 345 27.34 -4.73 -6.99
CA ARG A 345 26.97 -3.49 -6.29
C ARG A 345 28.13 -2.93 -5.47
N SER A 346 28.76 -3.78 -4.67
CA SER A 346 29.86 -3.41 -3.81
C SER A 346 31.05 -2.86 -4.63
N GLU A 347 31.38 -3.51 -5.75
CA GLU A 347 32.46 -3.06 -6.63
C GLU A 347 32.15 -1.78 -7.42
N GLU A 348 30.90 -1.61 -7.87
CA GLU A 348 30.49 -0.45 -8.67
C GLU A 348 30.26 0.80 -7.81
N TYR A 349 29.72 0.65 -6.60
CA TYR A 349 29.25 1.78 -5.79
C TYR A 349 30.07 2.03 -4.51
N ASP A 350 30.75 1.02 -3.93
CA ASP A 350 31.60 1.11 -2.72
C ASP A 350 31.10 2.16 -1.72
N ILE A 351 29.93 1.90 -1.13
CA ILE A 351 29.21 2.81 -0.22
C ILE A 351 29.33 2.29 1.21
N ASP A 352 29.95 3.06 2.10
CA ASP A 352 29.85 2.83 3.54
C ASP A 352 28.49 3.36 4.05
N GLU A 353 27.53 2.45 4.27
CA GLU A 353 26.21 2.80 4.80
C GLU A 353 26.29 3.52 6.16
N THR A 354 27.30 3.23 6.98
CA THR A 354 27.50 3.90 8.28
C THR A 354 27.90 5.36 8.08
N GLU A 355 28.80 5.62 7.13
CA GLU A 355 29.19 6.98 6.76
C GLU A 355 27.97 7.75 6.23
N VAL A 356 27.19 7.15 5.32
CA VAL A 356 26.00 7.76 4.72
C VAL A 356 24.93 8.09 5.76
N ARG A 357 24.62 7.16 6.68
CA ARG A 357 23.64 7.37 7.76
C ARG A 357 24.01 8.55 8.67
N GLY A 358 25.30 8.87 8.79
CA GLY A 358 25.78 10.02 9.56
C GLY A 358 25.21 11.37 9.13
N TYR A 359 24.71 11.47 7.89
CA TYR A 359 24.13 12.68 7.28
C TYR A 359 22.60 12.78 7.38
N PHE A 360 21.92 11.73 7.82
CA PHE A 360 20.46 11.66 7.84
C PHE A 360 19.95 11.47 9.27
N GLU A 361 19.88 12.57 10.02
CA GLU A 361 19.26 12.61 11.34
C GLU A 361 17.76 12.92 11.18
N LEU A 362 16.89 12.13 11.82
CA LEU A 362 15.43 12.17 11.62
C LEU A 362 14.82 13.56 11.78
N ASP A 363 15.20 14.30 12.83
CA ASP A 363 14.65 15.63 13.09
C ASP A 363 15.01 16.62 11.99
N ARG A 364 16.25 16.57 11.50
CA ARG A 364 16.72 17.36 10.36
C ARG A 364 16.04 16.94 9.06
N VAL A 365 15.96 15.64 8.77
CA VAL A 365 15.27 15.13 7.57
C VAL A 365 13.81 15.59 7.54
N LEU A 366 13.12 15.52 8.69
CA LEU A 366 11.73 15.94 8.80
C LEU A 366 11.56 17.45 8.59
N LYS A 367 12.35 18.28 9.30
CA LYS A 367 12.19 19.75 9.29
C LYS A 367 12.79 20.41 8.06
N ASP A 368 14.03 20.03 7.74
CA ASP A 368 14.83 20.67 6.69
C ASP A 368 14.71 19.92 5.35
N GLY A 369 14.15 18.72 5.32
CA GLY A 369 13.85 17.97 4.09
C GLY A 369 12.36 18.01 3.76
N VAL A 370 11.59 17.22 4.50
CA VAL A 370 10.17 16.97 4.21
C VAL A 370 9.34 18.25 4.33
N PHE A 371 9.30 18.89 5.51
CA PHE A 371 8.51 20.10 5.73
C PHE A 371 9.00 21.29 4.91
N TYR A 372 10.32 21.38 4.70
CA TYR A 372 10.90 22.38 3.80
C TYR A 372 10.38 22.22 2.36
N THR A 373 10.29 20.99 1.86
CA THR A 373 9.74 20.72 0.51
C THR A 373 8.27 21.07 0.42
N MET A 374 7.47 20.69 1.43
CA MET A 374 6.06 21.04 1.50
C MET A 374 5.84 22.57 1.51
N ASN A 375 6.72 23.32 2.19
CA ASN A 375 6.69 24.77 2.15
C ASN A 375 7.03 25.33 0.76
N LYS A 376 8.05 24.79 0.09
CA LYS A 376 8.46 25.22 -1.25
C LYS A 376 7.38 24.99 -2.30
N LEU A 377 6.70 23.85 -2.23
CA LEU A 377 5.68 23.45 -3.18
C LEU A 377 4.33 24.11 -2.86
N PHE A 378 3.89 24.05 -1.61
CA PHE A 378 2.50 24.35 -1.25
C PHE A 378 2.33 25.54 -0.30
N GLY A 379 3.43 26.19 0.11
CA GLY A 379 3.40 27.34 1.03
C GLY A 379 3.12 26.97 2.48
N ILE A 380 2.77 25.71 2.76
CA ILE A 380 2.38 25.27 4.10
C ILE A 380 3.55 25.22 5.08
N THR A 381 3.26 25.39 6.37
CA THR A 381 4.25 25.29 7.45
C THR A 381 3.74 24.42 8.59
N PHE A 382 4.68 23.76 9.27
CA PHE A 382 4.40 22.84 10.37
C PHE A 382 4.92 23.43 11.67
N LYS A 383 4.06 23.53 12.70
CA LYS A 383 4.42 24.03 14.02
C LYS A 383 4.13 22.98 15.08
N GLU A 384 5.19 22.45 15.69
CA GLU A 384 5.08 21.40 16.70
C GLU A 384 4.31 21.89 17.94
N ARG A 385 3.48 21.00 18.49
CA ARG A 385 2.63 21.20 19.65
C ARG A 385 2.83 20.08 20.66
N TYR A 386 2.65 20.40 21.94
CA TYR A 386 2.88 19.48 23.06
C TYR A 386 1.70 19.42 24.03
N ASP A 387 0.61 20.14 23.74
CA ASP A 387 -0.58 20.25 24.59
C ASP A 387 -1.67 19.23 24.24
N LEU A 388 -1.62 18.62 23.05
CA LEU A 388 -2.59 17.60 22.66
C LEU A 388 -2.24 16.21 23.20
N PRO A 389 -3.25 15.44 23.64
CA PRO A 389 -3.04 14.06 24.05
C PRO A 389 -2.68 13.18 22.85
N VAL A 390 -1.86 12.17 23.10
CA VAL A 390 -1.36 11.21 22.09
C VAL A 390 -1.56 9.78 22.57
N TYR A 391 -1.73 8.86 21.63
CA TYR A 391 -1.90 7.42 21.94
C TYR A 391 -0.60 6.70 22.31
N HIS A 392 0.56 7.31 22.03
CA HIS A 392 1.87 6.79 22.41
C HIS A 392 2.81 7.98 22.67
N PRO A 393 3.67 7.94 23.71
CA PRO A 393 4.47 9.09 24.13
C PRO A 393 5.50 9.59 23.09
N ASP A 394 5.85 8.76 22.11
CA ASP A 394 6.77 9.15 21.03
C ASP A 394 6.07 9.88 19.85
N VAL A 395 4.74 9.97 19.87
CA VAL A 395 3.98 10.63 18.80
C VAL A 395 4.16 12.14 18.93
N ARG A 396 4.48 12.77 17.79
CA ARG A 396 4.63 14.23 17.68
C ARG A 396 3.41 14.82 16.99
N VAL A 397 2.99 16.00 17.42
CA VAL A 397 1.79 16.66 16.87
C VAL A 397 2.17 18.03 16.33
N PHE A 398 1.62 18.40 15.18
CA PHE A 398 1.93 19.66 14.50
C PHE A 398 0.63 20.35 14.07
N ASP A 399 0.57 21.67 14.30
CA ASP A 399 -0.31 22.54 13.51
C ASP A 399 0.19 22.57 12.08
N VAL A 400 -0.73 22.51 11.12
CA VAL A 400 -0.44 22.77 9.71
C VAL A 400 -1.09 24.09 9.33
N LEU A 401 -0.26 25.06 8.93
CA LEU A 401 -0.67 26.42 8.57
C LEU A 401 -0.51 26.63 7.07
N ASP A 402 -1.49 27.26 6.42
CA ASP A 402 -1.40 27.66 5.01
C ASP A 402 -0.51 28.90 4.83
N GLU A 403 -0.28 29.31 3.57
CA GLU A 403 0.54 30.46 3.21
C GLU A 403 0.10 31.77 3.90
N ASP A 404 -1.21 31.94 4.13
CA ASP A 404 -1.80 33.11 4.80
C ASP A 404 -1.80 33.01 6.33
N GLY A 405 -1.34 31.89 6.89
CA GLY A 405 -1.31 31.59 8.31
C GLY A 405 -2.60 30.98 8.87
N GLU A 406 -3.62 30.69 8.04
CA GLU A 406 -4.79 29.92 8.46
C GLU A 406 -4.35 28.51 8.88
N GLN A 407 -4.86 28.04 10.02
CA GLN A 407 -4.66 26.65 10.38
C GLN A 407 -5.61 25.75 9.57
N ILE A 408 -5.02 24.92 8.70
CA ILE A 408 -5.75 24.04 7.79
C ILE A 408 -5.92 22.63 8.33
N GLY A 409 -5.16 22.22 9.36
CA GLY A 409 -5.34 20.92 9.98
C GLY A 409 -4.34 20.60 11.08
N LEU A 410 -4.29 19.31 11.44
CA LEU A 410 -3.31 18.73 12.35
C LEU A 410 -2.59 17.55 11.69
N PHE A 411 -1.31 17.42 12.00
CA PHE A 411 -0.48 16.30 11.57
C PHE A 411 0.14 15.60 12.77
N TYR A 412 0.01 14.28 12.83
CA TYR A 412 0.60 13.40 13.83
C TYR A 412 1.70 12.57 13.18
N GLY A 413 2.90 12.55 13.76
CA GLY A 413 4.03 11.75 13.31
C GLY A 413 4.43 10.70 14.33
N ASP A 414 4.42 9.43 13.93
CA ASP A 414 4.75 8.27 14.78
C ASP A 414 5.83 7.39 14.14
N TYR A 415 7.08 7.74 14.37
CA TYR A 415 8.18 7.29 13.51
C TYR A 415 8.81 5.95 13.91
N PHE A 416 8.76 5.56 15.18
CA PHE A 416 9.61 4.48 15.69
C PHE A 416 8.93 3.12 15.74
N ALA A 417 9.68 2.08 15.39
CA ALA A 417 9.28 0.68 15.53
C ALA A 417 9.07 0.30 17.00
N ARG A 418 8.12 -0.61 17.24
CA ARG A 418 7.81 -1.20 18.55
C ARG A 418 6.90 -2.41 18.39
N ASP A 419 6.89 -3.29 19.38
CA ASP A 419 6.13 -4.56 19.35
C ASP A 419 4.63 -4.39 19.09
N SER A 420 4.04 -3.29 19.56
CA SER A 420 2.62 -2.98 19.38
C SER A 420 2.29 -2.33 18.03
N LYS A 421 3.26 -2.14 17.14
CA LYS A 421 3.08 -1.50 15.83
C LYS A 421 3.33 -2.54 14.73
N ARG A 422 2.44 -2.61 13.74
CA ARG A 422 2.67 -3.46 12.55
C ARG A 422 3.85 -2.90 11.72
N GLY A 423 4.58 -3.77 11.02
CA GLY A 423 5.66 -3.35 10.12
C GLY A 423 5.19 -2.49 8.93
N GLY A 424 6.15 -1.85 8.24
CA GLY A 424 5.91 -0.97 7.09
C GLY A 424 5.75 0.51 7.46
N ALA A 425 5.11 1.28 6.59
CA ALA A 425 4.72 2.66 6.82
C ALA A 425 3.30 2.90 6.25
N TRP A 426 2.58 3.87 6.79
CA TRP A 426 1.26 4.26 6.28
C TRP A 426 0.80 5.62 6.79
N MET A 427 -0.14 6.20 6.05
CA MET A 427 -0.94 7.36 6.41
C MET A 427 -2.38 6.95 6.76
N SER A 428 -3.01 7.62 7.73
CA SER A 428 -4.46 7.56 7.92
C SER A 428 -5.02 8.89 8.44
N SER A 429 -6.35 8.97 8.57
CA SER A 429 -7.05 10.16 9.06
C SER A 429 -7.87 9.84 10.31
N PHE A 430 -7.72 10.63 11.37
CA PHE A 430 -8.66 10.62 12.49
C PHE A 430 -9.96 11.36 12.16
N VAL A 431 -9.82 12.45 11.40
CA VAL A 431 -10.90 13.30 10.91
C VAL A 431 -10.61 13.62 9.44
N SER A 432 -11.52 13.27 8.55
CA SER A 432 -11.44 13.63 7.13
C SER A 432 -12.00 15.04 6.90
N GLN A 433 -11.46 15.75 5.91
CA GLN A 433 -11.93 17.09 5.55
C GLN A 433 -13.32 17.03 4.89
N SER A 434 -14.21 17.97 5.21
CA SER A 434 -15.50 18.09 4.51
C SER A 434 -16.16 19.44 4.77
N HIS A 435 -16.61 20.14 3.72
CA HIS A 435 -17.47 21.32 3.88
C HIS A 435 -18.89 20.98 4.36
N LEU A 436 -19.41 19.78 4.03
CA LEU A 436 -20.74 19.36 4.46
C LEU A 436 -20.83 19.20 5.98
N LEU A 437 -19.77 18.71 6.60
CA LEU A 437 -19.69 18.46 8.04
C LEU A 437 -18.90 19.54 8.81
N ASP A 438 -18.42 20.57 8.11
CA ASP A 438 -17.57 21.64 8.66
C ASP A 438 -16.33 21.09 9.39
N LYS A 439 -15.63 20.15 8.73
CA LYS A 439 -14.46 19.46 9.29
C LYS A 439 -13.18 19.78 8.54
N LYS A 440 -12.12 20.01 9.30
CA LYS A 440 -10.74 20.11 8.82
C LYS A 440 -10.01 18.77 9.07
N PRO A 441 -8.99 18.44 8.27
CA PRO A 441 -8.29 17.16 8.36
C PRO A 441 -7.40 17.05 9.62
N VAL A 442 -7.41 15.86 10.21
CA VAL A 442 -6.47 15.43 11.26
C VAL A 442 -5.80 14.14 10.77
N ILE A 443 -4.55 14.27 10.33
CA ILE A 443 -3.80 13.24 9.62
C ILE A 443 -2.73 12.63 10.52
N VAL A 444 -2.41 11.35 10.32
CA VAL A 444 -1.30 10.65 10.98
C VAL A 444 -0.45 9.90 9.96
N ASN A 445 0.88 10.05 10.07
CA ASN A 445 1.85 9.18 9.41
C ASN A 445 2.55 8.30 10.44
N VAL A 446 2.68 7.02 10.11
CA VAL A 446 3.30 6.00 10.96
C VAL A 446 4.43 5.33 10.19
N LEU A 447 5.62 5.26 10.79
CA LEU A 447 6.79 4.56 10.26
C LEU A 447 7.34 3.56 11.30
N ASN A 448 8.33 2.76 10.90
CA ASN A 448 9.03 1.77 11.70
C ASN A 448 10.55 1.97 11.70
N ILE A 449 11.00 3.18 12.03
CA ILE A 449 12.41 3.52 12.21
C ILE A 449 12.92 2.93 13.52
N ASP A 450 14.15 2.41 13.55
CA ASP A 450 14.79 1.96 14.79
C ASP A 450 14.90 3.12 15.79
N LYS A 451 14.38 2.90 17.00
CA LYS A 451 14.45 3.91 18.05
C LYS A 451 15.90 4.04 18.54
N PRO A 452 16.49 5.25 18.55
CA PRO A 452 17.85 5.42 19.05
C PRO A 452 17.93 5.18 20.56
N ALA A 453 19.13 4.86 21.05
CA ALA A 453 19.39 4.84 22.48
C ALA A 453 19.17 6.24 23.08
N LYS A 454 18.86 6.29 24.38
CA LYS A 454 18.56 7.55 25.06
C LYS A 454 19.73 8.54 24.96
N GLY A 455 19.49 9.68 24.33
CA GLY A 455 20.49 10.74 24.16
C GLY A 455 21.29 10.65 22.86
N GLU A 456 21.12 9.57 22.09
CA GLU A 456 21.73 9.39 20.78
C GLU A 456 20.83 9.95 19.67
N PRO A 457 21.41 10.43 18.56
CA PRO A 457 20.65 10.90 17.39
C PRO A 457 19.92 9.74 16.69
N ALA A 458 18.73 10.02 16.15
CA ALA A 458 18.00 9.08 15.30
C ALA A 458 18.57 9.09 13.88
N LEU A 459 19.68 8.37 13.65
CA LEU A 459 20.31 8.26 12.33
C LEU A 459 19.58 7.22 11.48
N ILE A 460 19.08 7.64 10.32
CA ILE A 460 18.21 6.84 9.46
C ILE A 460 18.89 6.49 8.13
N SER A 461 18.50 5.36 7.53
CA SER A 461 18.92 5.02 6.17
C SER A 461 18.28 5.96 5.14
N PHE A 462 18.84 6.00 3.93
CA PHE A 462 18.22 6.76 2.84
C PHE A 462 16.82 6.23 2.49
N ASP A 463 16.58 4.92 2.57
CA ASP A 463 15.25 4.33 2.38
C ASP A 463 14.21 4.88 3.37
N ASN A 464 14.61 5.08 4.63
CA ASN A 464 13.75 5.72 5.63
C ASN A 464 13.47 7.19 5.30
N VAL A 465 14.42 7.90 4.68
CA VAL A 465 14.20 9.24 4.15
C VAL A 465 13.15 9.21 3.05
N THR A 466 13.31 8.35 2.04
CA THR A 466 12.32 8.18 0.96
C THR A 466 10.94 7.82 1.50
N THR A 467 10.87 6.94 2.51
CA THR A 467 9.62 6.56 3.19
C THR A 467 8.96 7.75 3.88
N LEU A 468 9.72 8.65 4.52
CA LEU A 468 9.16 9.87 5.12
C LEU A 468 8.52 10.78 4.06
N PHE A 469 9.15 10.93 2.89
CA PHE A 469 8.59 11.70 1.77
C PHE A 469 7.35 11.02 1.19
N HIS A 470 7.39 9.70 0.97
CA HIS A 470 6.26 8.90 0.50
C HIS A 470 5.02 9.12 1.38
N GLU A 471 5.15 8.89 2.69
CA GLU A 471 4.03 9.06 3.61
C GLU A 471 3.60 10.53 3.70
N MET A 472 4.51 11.50 3.54
CA MET A 472 4.13 12.91 3.49
C MET A 472 3.30 13.24 2.24
N GLY A 473 3.52 12.56 1.10
CA GLY A 473 2.68 12.74 -0.09
C GLY A 473 1.23 12.30 0.13
N HIS A 474 1.01 11.17 0.83
CA HIS A 474 -0.34 10.88 1.35
C HIS A 474 -0.78 11.93 2.37
N GLY A 475 0.11 12.36 3.25
CA GLY A 475 -0.13 13.38 4.27
C GLY A 475 -0.72 14.66 3.68
N VAL A 476 -0.09 15.22 2.63
CA VAL A 476 -0.59 16.42 1.95
C VAL A 476 -1.79 16.16 1.05
N HIS A 477 -1.96 14.95 0.51
CA HIS A 477 -3.20 14.58 -0.17
C HIS A 477 -4.40 14.64 0.79
N GLY A 478 -4.22 14.23 2.05
CA GLY A 478 -5.22 14.39 3.10
C GLY A 478 -5.38 15.83 3.61
N LEU A 479 -4.26 16.49 3.94
CA LEU A 479 -4.24 17.84 4.54
C LEU A 479 -4.78 18.92 3.60
N LEU A 480 -4.54 18.80 2.30
CA LEU A 480 -4.90 19.81 1.30
C LEU A 480 -6.25 19.55 0.62
N SER A 481 -6.98 18.50 1.04
CA SER A 481 -8.33 18.19 0.57
C SER A 481 -9.25 19.41 0.70
N ASP A 482 -9.99 19.72 -0.36
CA ASP A 482 -10.96 20.83 -0.41
C ASP A 482 -12.26 20.36 -1.08
N VAL A 483 -12.92 19.38 -0.47
CA VAL A 483 -14.12 18.74 -1.01
C VAL A 483 -15.34 19.01 -0.15
N LYS A 484 -16.52 18.88 -0.78
CA LYS A 484 -17.80 19.04 -0.10
C LYS A 484 -18.17 17.83 0.74
N TYR A 485 -18.09 16.63 0.15
CA TYR A 485 -18.63 15.40 0.73
C TYR A 485 -17.53 14.58 1.41
N PRO A 486 -17.74 14.08 2.64
CA PRO A 486 -16.71 13.33 3.38
C PRO A 486 -16.25 12.06 2.66
N SER A 487 -17.13 11.36 1.94
CA SER A 487 -16.73 10.16 1.18
C SER A 487 -15.77 10.43 0.02
N GLN A 488 -15.62 11.69 -0.38
CA GLN A 488 -14.71 12.14 -1.44
C GLN A 488 -13.41 12.77 -0.90
N SER A 489 -13.21 12.81 0.42
CA SER A 489 -12.09 13.55 1.03
C SER A 489 -10.74 12.88 0.86
N GLY A 490 -9.72 13.70 0.57
CA GLY A 490 -8.31 13.33 0.63
C GLY A 490 -7.99 12.05 -0.15
N THR A 491 -7.53 11.02 0.54
CA THR A 491 -7.09 9.75 -0.06
C THR A 491 -8.23 8.81 -0.45
N SER A 492 -9.50 9.26 -0.42
CA SER A 492 -10.67 8.53 -0.94
C SER A 492 -10.70 8.53 -2.48
N VAL A 493 -9.68 7.94 -3.09
CA VAL A 493 -9.47 7.78 -4.54
C VAL A 493 -9.25 6.30 -4.87
N PRO A 494 -9.32 5.89 -6.16
CA PRO A 494 -9.01 4.52 -6.54
C PRO A 494 -7.61 4.08 -6.11
N ARG A 495 -7.43 2.75 -5.93
CA ARG A 495 -6.19 2.18 -5.41
C ARG A 495 -5.01 2.41 -6.34
N ASP A 496 -5.24 2.37 -7.65
CA ASP A 496 -4.24 2.67 -8.68
C ASP A 496 -4.02 4.18 -8.90
N PHE A 497 -4.55 5.04 -8.04
CA PHE A 497 -4.26 6.47 -8.02
C PHE A 497 -3.76 6.96 -6.65
N VAL A 498 -4.11 6.27 -5.55
CA VAL A 498 -3.77 6.75 -4.21
C VAL A 498 -2.26 6.83 -3.98
N GLU A 499 -1.50 5.92 -4.59
CA GLU A 499 -0.04 5.89 -4.49
C GLU A 499 0.64 6.94 -5.37
N PHE A 500 -0.09 7.59 -6.29
CA PHE A 500 0.52 8.60 -7.16
C PHE A 500 1.06 9.79 -6.35
N PRO A 501 0.26 10.47 -5.49
CA PRO A 501 0.78 11.58 -4.69
C PRO A 501 1.88 11.20 -3.70
N SER A 502 1.85 10.01 -3.10
CA SER A 502 2.92 9.55 -2.21
C SER A 502 4.22 9.34 -2.98
N THR A 503 4.16 8.55 -4.06
CA THR A 503 5.33 8.25 -4.86
C THR A 503 5.88 9.44 -5.63
N PHE A 504 5.04 10.43 -5.97
CA PHE A 504 5.49 11.71 -6.52
C PHE A 504 6.40 12.47 -5.54
N GLU A 505 6.14 12.38 -4.23
CA GLU A 505 6.94 13.11 -3.23
C GLU A 505 8.32 12.48 -2.99
N GLU A 506 8.49 11.18 -3.25
CA GLU A 506 9.75 10.46 -3.08
C GLU A 506 10.90 11.08 -3.88
N ASP A 507 10.64 11.51 -5.12
CA ASP A 507 11.66 12.03 -6.02
C ASP A 507 12.28 13.36 -5.52
N TRP A 508 11.62 14.07 -4.60
CA TRP A 508 12.19 15.26 -3.96
C TRP A 508 13.30 14.94 -2.97
N ALA A 509 13.33 13.74 -2.39
CA ALA A 509 14.39 13.31 -1.48
C ALA A 509 15.77 13.33 -2.15
N ILE A 510 15.85 13.18 -3.47
CA ILE A 510 17.12 13.14 -4.21
C ILE A 510 17.41 14.42 -5.00
N GLN A 511 16.51 15.41 -5.00
CA GLN A 511 16.78 16.64 -5.74
C GLN A 511 17.86 17.47 -5.03
N PRO A 512 18.92 17.91 -5.73
CA PRO A 512 20.01 18.65 -5.12
C PRO A 512 19.57 19.86 -4.30
N GLU A 513 18.56 20.62 -4.76
CA GLU A 513 18.05 21.80 -4.04
C GLU A 513 17.34 21.49 -2.72
N ILE A 514 16.82 20.27 -2.54
CA ILE A 514 16.17 19.82 -1.32
C ILE A 514 17.18 19.09 -0.43
N LEU A 515 17.89 18.15 -1.03
CA LEU A 515 18.82 17.26 -0.33
C LEU A 515 19.94 18.02 0.38
N GLN A 516 20.50 19.05 -0.25
CA GLN A 516 21.55 19.89 0.36
C GLN A 516 21.10 20.60 1.64
N ASN A 517 19.78 20.74 1.87
CA ASN A 517 19.22 21.39 3.04
C ASN A 517 19.19 20.47 4.28
N TYR A 518 19.10 19.14 4.09
CA TYR A 518 18.98 18.19 5.20
C TYR A 518 20.09 17.15 5.30
N ALA A 519 20.82 16.84 4.21
CA ALA A 519 21.93 15.89 4.19
C ALA A 519 23.20 16.49 4.83
N ILE A 520 23.14 16.70 6.14
CA ILE A 520 24.16 17.39 6.93
C ILE A 520 24.55 16.48 8.09
N HIS A 521 25.85 16.19 8.20
CA HIS A 521 26.40 15.31 9.22
C HIS A 521 25.99 15.77 10.62
N HIS A 522 25.45 14.84 11.41
CA HIS A 522 24.89 15.17 12.72
C HIS A 522 25.94 15.74 13.70
N GLU A 523 27.17 15.19 13.74
CA GLU A 523 28.24 15.72 14.59
C GLU A 523 28.94 16.96 14.02
N THR A 524 29.33 16.92 12.73
CA THR A 524 30.25 17.93 12.17
C THR A 524 29.54 19.12 11.55
N GLY A 525 28.24 19.02 11.25
CA GLY A 525 27.48 20.06 10.57
C GLY A 525 27.89 20.26 9.09
N LYS A 526 28.70 19.37 8.52
CA LYS A 526 29.14 19.44 7.12
C LYS A 526 28.11 18.77 6.20
N GLN A 527 27.94 19.31 5.00
CA GLN A 527 27.15 18.68 3.96
C GLN A 527 27.77 17.36 3.48
N ILE A 528 26.93 16.44 3.00
CA ILE A 528 27.38 15.20 2.37
C ILE A 528 28.34 15.51 1.20
N PRO A 529 29.51 14.83 1.11
CA PRO A 529 30.39 14.98 -0.04
C PRO A 529 29.68 14.63 -1.34
N GLN A 530 29.87 15.43 -2.39
CA GLN A 530 29.19 15.22 -3.67
C GLN A 530 29.46 13.83 -4.25
N GLU A 531 30.70 13.33 -4.13
CA GLU A 531 31.07 11.99 -4.60
C GLU A 531 30.32 10.86 -3.87
N LEU A 532 30.17 10.97 -2.54
CA LEU A 532 29.40 10.01 -1.75
C LEU A 532 27.92 10.08 -2.11
N LEU A 533 27.42 11.29 -2.33
CA LEU A 533 26.04 11.49 -2.76
C LEU A 533 25.76 10.90 -4.15
N ASP A 534 26.63 11.18 -5.12
CA ASP A 534 26.48 10.68 -6.50
C ASP A 534 26.43 9.14 -6.51
N LYS A 535 27.25 8.49 -5.66
CA LYS A 535 27.19 7.03 -5.44
C LYS A 535 25.86 6.57 -4.86
N VAL A 536 25.36 7.23 -3.80
CA VAL A 536 24.07 6.90 -3.18
C VAL A 536 22.92 7.02 -4.19
N ILE A 537 22.91 8.07 -5.00
CA ILE A 537 21.89 8.27 -6.05
C ILE A 537 22.04 7.21 -7.16
N ALA A 538 23.26 6.95 -7.63
CA ALA A 538 23.50 5.97 -8.70
C ALA A 538 23.13 4.54 -8.28
N ALA A 539 23.34 4.19 -7.01
CA ALA A 539 22.98 2.89 -6.46
C ALA A 539 21.46 2.65 -6.42
N GLN A 540 20.61 3.68 -6.51
CA GLN A 540 19.15 3.51 -6.49
C GLN A 540 18.61 2.81 -7.74
N THR A 541 19.29 2.98 -8.87
CA THR A 541 18.94 2.31 -10.14
C THR A 541 19.62 0.96 -10.32
N PHE A 542 20.46 0.54 -9.37
CA PHE A 542 21.09 -0.77 -9.40
C PHE A 542 20.03 -1.88 -9.29
N ASN A 543 20.17 -2.94 -10.10
CA ASN A 543 19.31 -4.14 -10.07
C ASN A 543 17.83 -3.88 -10.41
N GLN A 544 17.52 -2.73 -11.04
CA GLN A 544 16.14 -2.38 -11.43
C GLN A 544 15.60 -3.26 -12.56
N GLY A 545 16.45 -3.86 -13.40
CA GLY A 545 16.02 -4.88 -14.36
C GLY A 545 15.36 -6.05 -13.62
N PHE A 546 16.09 -6.69 -12.71
CA PHE A 546 15.59 -7.76 -11.86
C PHE A 546 14.36 -7.36 -11.05
N ASP A 547 14.46 -6.27 -10.28
CA ASP A 547 13.40 -5.83 -9.37
C ASP A 547 12.10 -5.53 -10.12
N THR A 548 12.22 -4.90 -11.30
CA THR A 548 11.06 -4.61 -12.14
C THR A 548 10.54 -5.86 -12.84
N GLN A 549 11.42 -6.77 -13.29
CA GLN A 549 11.01 -8.00 -13.95
C GLN A 549 10.23 -8.94 -13.04
N GLU A 550 10.72 -9.22 -11.83
CA GLU A 550 10.02 -10.11 -10.90
C GLU A 550 8.65 -9.53 -10.51
N TYR A 551 8.55 -8.20 -10.38
CA TYR A 551 7.30 -7.51 -10.09
C TYR A 551 6.34 -7.62 -11.29
N LEU A 552 6.81 -7.31 -12.49
CA LEU A 552 6.01 -7.28 -13.71
C LEU A 552 5.46 -8.67 -14.03
N ALA A 553 6.28 -9.70 -13.87
CA ALA A 553 5.85 -11.10 -13.99
C ALA A 553 4.73 -11.44 -12.97
N ALA A 554 4.82 -11.01 -11.72
CA ALA A 554 3.76 -11.22 -10.73
C ALA A 554 2.48 -10.43 -11.05
N ALA A 555 2.59 -9.18 -11.53
CA ALA A 555 1.45 -8.35 -11.92
C ALA A 555 0.70 -8.92 -13.15
N LEU A 556 1.45 -9.37 -14.16
CA LEU A 556 0.89 -10.05 -15.32
C LEU A 556 0.20 -11.36 -14.90
N LEU A 557 0.82 -12.14 -14.01
CA LEU A 557 0.24 -13.38 -13.51
C LEU A 557 -1.08 -13.15 -12.75
N ASP A 558 -1.17 -12.10 -11.92
CA ASP A 558 -2.41 -11.68 -11.26
C ASP A 558 -3.53 -11.37 -12.28
N MET A 559 -3.23 -10.52 -13.27
CA MET A 559 -4.20 -10.14 -14.29
C MET A 559 -4.67 -11.35 -15.10
N GLU A 560 -3.78 -12.29 -15.41
CA GLU A 560 -4.10 -13.52 -16.13
C GLU A 560 -5.01 -14.44 -15.33
N TRP A 561 -4.78 -14.61 -14.02
CA TRP A 561 -5.68 -15.39 -13.16
C TRP A 561 -7.10 -14.82 -13.12
N HIS A 562 -7.24 -13.51 -13.04
CA HIS A 562 -8.54 -12.87 -12.79
C HIS A 562 -9.31 -12.48 -14.04
N GLN A 563 -8.71 -12.66 -15.22
CA GLN A 563 -9.39 -12.57 -16.50
C GLN A 563 -10.04 -13.89 -16.92
N LEU A 564 -9.70 -15.00 -16.26
CA LEU A 564 -10.32 -16.31 -16.54
C LEU A 564 -11.83 -16.27 -16.37
N THR A 565 -12.53 -16.82 -17.36
CA THR A 565 -13.95 -17.13 -17.23
C THR A 565 -14.14 -18.51 -16.58
N LEU A 566 -15.38 -18.86 -16.25
CA LEU A 566 -15.69 -20.17 -15.67
C LEU A 566 -15.36 -21.35 -16.61
N ASP A 567 -15.27 -21.11 -17.91
CA ASP A 567 -14.96 -22.13 -18.90
C ASP A 567 -13.45 -22.32 -19.10
N ASP A 568 -12.64 -21.37 -18.59
CA ASP A 568 -11.18 -21.32 -18.79
C ASP A 568 -10.38 -21.73 -17.54
N ILE A 569 -11.05 -22.06 -16.43
CA ILE A 569 -10.38 -22.40 -15.17
C ILE A 569 -9.43 -23.60 -15.37
N PRO A 570 -8.11 -23.43 -15.15
CA PRO A 570 -7.15 -24.51 -15.39
C PRO A 570 -7.28 -25.61 -14.33
N THR A 571 -6.69 -26.77 -14.63
CA THR A 571 -6.58 -27.89 -13.67
C THR A 571 -5.21 -27.96 -12.99
N ASP A 572 -4.22 -27.25 -13.53
CA ASP A 572 -2.83 -27.26 -13.06
C ASP A 572 -2.34 -25.81 -12.94
N VAL A 573 -1.98 -25.42 -11.71
CA VAL A 573 -1.54 -24.06 -11.37
C VAL A 573 -0.20 -23.74 -12.00
N GLN A 574 0.77 -24.65 -11.94
CA GLN A 574 2.13 -24.42 -12.45
C GLN A 574 2.15 -24.35 -13.98
N ALA A 575 1.40 -25.23 -14.65
CA ALA A 575 1.27 -25.21 -16.11
C ALA A 575 0.59 -23.91 -16.58
N PHE A 576 -0.40 -23.42 -15.83
CA PHE A 576 -1.03 -22.14 -16.10
C PHE A 576 -0.03 -20.98 -15.95
N GLU A 577 0.71 -20.90 -14.82
CA GLU A 577 1.71 -19.85 -14.59
C GLU A 577 2.71 -19.74 -15.74
N LYS A 578 3.27 -20.89 -16.13
CA LYS A 578 4.24 -20.95 -17.23
C LYS A 578 3.65 -20.44 -18.54
N THR A 579 2.43 -20.86 -18.86
CA THR A 579 1.73 -20.43 -20.09
C THR A 579 1.40 -18.95 -20.04
N ALA A 580 1.01 -18.43 -18.87
CA ALA A 580 0.67 -17.03 -18.67
C ALA A 580 1.87 -16.12 -18.86
N LEU A 581 2.99 -16.41 -18.19
CA LEU A 581 4.22 -15.63 -18.29
C LEU A 581 4.89 -15.77 -19.66
N GLY A 582 4.78 -16.95 -20.28
CA GLY A 582 5.29 -17.21 -21.62
C GLY A 582 4.67 -16.33 -22.71
N ARG A 583 3.43 -15.84 -22.53
CA ARG A 583 2.80 -14.88 -23.46
C ARG A 583 3.56 -13.55 -23.57
N TYR A 584 4.27 -13.17 -22.50
CA TYR A 584 4.96 -11.88 -22.38
C TYR A 584 6.49 -12.03 -22.39
N ASN A 585 7.02 -13.22 -22.74
CA ASN A 585 8.45 -13.55 -22.59
C ASN A 585 8.98 -13.35 -21.15
N MET A 586 8.10 -13.48 -20.15
CA MET A 586 8.41 -13.28 -18.73
C MET A 586 8.57 -14.61 -17.96
N ASP A 587 8.54 -15.75 -18.65
CA ASP A 587 8.87 -17.07 -18.09
C ASP A 587 10.40 -17.23 -17.98
N SER A 588 11.00 -16.56 -16.99
CA SER A 588 12.43 -16.65 -16.70
C SER A 588 12.69 -17.63 -15.57
N ALA A 589 13.61 -18.58 -15.80
CA ALA A 589 14.07 -19.48 -14.76
C ALA A 589 14.80 -18.70 -13.65
N VAL A 590 15.72 -17.80 -14.05
CA VAL A 590 16.61 -17.03 -13.18
C VAL A 590 15.87 -15.94 -12.41
N ILE A 591 14.90 -15.28 -13.05
CA ILE A 591 14.11 -14.18 -12.48
C ILE A 591 12.63 -14.57 -12.49
N PRO A 592 12.20 -15.46 -11.58
CA PRO A 592 10.80 -15.86 -11.48
C PRO A 592 9.93 -14.66 -11.03
N PRO A 593 8.59 -14.78 -11.10
CA PRO A 593 7.71 -13.81 -10.47
C PRO A 593 8.06 -13.61 -8.99
N ARG A 594 7.96 -12.38 -8.51
CA ARG A 594 8.19 -12.00 -7.11
C ARG A 594 7.37 -12.83 -6.13
N TYR A 595 6.20 -13.27 -6.57
CA TYR A 595 5.36 -14.26 -5.92
C TYR A 595 4.85 -15.26 -6.97
N LYS A 596 5.07 -16.55 -6.76
CA LYS A 596 4.31 -17.60 -7.46
C LYS A 596 2.94 -17.78 -6.79
N SER A 597 1.96 -18.23 -7.54
CA SER A 597 0.55 -18.33 -7.12
C SER A 597 0.37 -19.06 -5.78
N PRO A 598 1.01 -20.22 -5.51
CA PRO A 598 0.84 -20.97 -4.26
C PRO A 598 1.12 -20.17 -2.98
N TYR A 599 1.82 -19.05 -3.07
CA TYR A 599 2.13 -18.16 -1.95
C TYR A 599 1.89 -16.68 -2.24
N PHE A 600 1.08 -16.36 -3.25
CA PHE A 600 0.78 -14.98 -3.63
C PHE A 600 -0.29 -14.37 -2.73
N ALA A 601 0.11 -14.05 -1.49
CA ALA A 601 -0.78 -13.54 -0.44
C ALA A 601 -1.58 -12.31 -0.90
N HIS A 602 -0.95 -11.32 -1.55
CA HIS A 602 -1.60 -10.10 -2.03
C HIS A 602 -2.90 -10.36 -2.79
N VAL A 603 -2.89 -11.41 -3.62
CA VAL A 603 -3.96 -11.75 -4.56
C VAL A 603 -4.94 -12.77 -3.98
N PHE A 604 -4.47 -13.80 -3.27
CA PHE A 604 -5.34 -14.90 -2.84
C PHE A 604 -5.86 -14.76 -1.40
N SER A 605 -5.16 -14.01 -0.54
CA SER A 605 -5.63 -13.70 0.83
C SER A 605 -5.71 -12.20 1.15
N GLY A 606 -5.15 -11.34 0.30
CA GLY A 606 -5.13 -9.89 0.44
C GLY A 606 -6.15 -9.16 -0.44
N GLY A 607 -6.01 -7.83 -0.49
CA GLY A 607 -6.92 -6.93 -1.20
C GLY A 607 -6.53 -6.59 -2.66
N TYR A 608 -5.59 -7.31 -3.27
CA TYR A 608 -5.00 -6.96 -4.58
C TYR A 608 -5.34 -7.98 -5.68
N ALA A 609 -6.41 -8.77 -5.54
CA ALA A 609 -6.92 -9.62 -6.62
C ALA A 609 -7.30 -8.75 -7.84
N ALA A 610 -6.65 -8.97 -8.99
CA ALA A 610 -6.72 -8.08 -10.16
C ALA A 610 -6.33 -6.62 -9.86
N GLY A 611 -5.34 -6.44 -8.99
CA GLY A 611 -4.95 -5.13 -8.48
C GLY A 611 -3.47 -5.00 -8.20
N TYR A 612 -2.67 -6.06 -8.39
CA TYR A 612 -1.23 -5.99 -8.12
C TYR A 612 -0.50 -5.04 -9.09
N TYR A 613 -1.07 -4.78 -10.28
CA TYR A 613 -0.60 -3.77 -11.24
C TYR A 613 -0.65 -2.32 -10.70
N ALA A 614 -1.46 -2.06 -9.68
CA ALA A 614 -1.71 -0.70 -9.18
C ALA A 614 -0.45 0.01 -8.68
N TYR A 615 0.53 -0.75 -8.17
CA TYR A 615 1.82 -0.20 -7.73
C TYR A 615 2.55 0.50 -8.88
N ILE A 616 2.79 -0.19 -10.00
CA ILE A 616 3.52 0.40 -11.13
C ILE A 616 2.66 1.42 -11.90
N TRP A 617 1.33 1.24 -11.92
CA TRP A 617 0.42 2.20 -12.53
C TRP A 617 0.54 3.59 -11.88
N SER A 618 0.52 3.63 -10.55
CA SER A 618 0.67 4.89 -9.81
C SER A 618 2.07 5.48 -9.97
N GLU A 619 3.09 4.64 -10.11
CA GLU A 619 4.47 5.06 -10.35
C GLU A 619 4.66 5.70 -11.73
N VAL A 620 3.94 5.24 -12.76
CA VAL A 620 3.89 5.89 -14.08
C VAL A 620 3.36 7.32 -13.95
N LEU A 621 2.24 7.50 -13.22
CA LEU A 621 1.67 8.83 -12.97
C LEU A 621 2.66 9.73 -12.23
N ALA A 622 3.32 9.19 -11.19
CA ALA A 622 4.29 9.89 -10.35
C ALA A 622 5.51 10.36 -11.17
N ALA A 623 6.14 9.45 -11.91
CA ALA A 623 7.34 9.76 -12.67
C ALA A 623 7.08 10.79 -13.78
N ASP A 624 5.96 10.69 -14.51
CA ASP A 624 5.61 11.67 -15.55
C ASP A 624 5.22 13.03 -14.94
N ALA A 625 4.47 13.06 -13.83
CA ALA A 625 4.12 14.29 -13.14
C ALA A 625 5.34 15.00 -12.54
N PHE A 626 6.28 14.23 -11.99
CA PHE A 626 7.53 14.74 -11.45
C PHE A 626 8.41 15.32 -12.57
N ALA A 627 8.57 14.58 -13.68
CA ALA A 627 9.30 15.07 -14.84
C ALA A 627 8.68 16.34 -15.43
N PHE A 628 7.35 16.43 -15.47
CA PHE A 628 6.63 17.63 -15.86
C PHE A 628 6.90 18.80 -14.92
N MET A 629 6.83 18.61 -13.60
CA MET A 629 7.12 19.67 -12.64
C MET A 629 8.57 20.15 -12.75
N LYS A 630 9.52 19.22 -12.89
CA LYS A 630 10.94 19.52 -13.10
C LYS A 630 11.16 20.34 -14.38
N ALA A 631 10.52 19.98 -15.48
CA ALA A 631 10.59 20.72 -16.75
C ALA A 631 10.01 22.15 -16.64
N ASN A 632 9.12 22.40 -15.68
CA ASN A 632 8.50 23.70 -15.40
C ASN A 632 9.21 24.48 -14.27
N GLY A 633 10.46 24.14 -13.94
CA GLY A 633 11.27 24.88 -12.98
C GLY A 633 11.35 24.27 -11.57
N GLY A 634 10.85 23.05 -11.37
CA GLY A 634 11.05 22.27 -10.14
C GLY A 634 10.22 22.77 -8.95
N ALA A 635 10.81 22.68 -7.75
CA ALA A 635 10.16 22.97 -6.47
C ALA A 635 9.92 24.48 -6.27
N VAL A 636 8.91 25.02 -6.96
CA VAL A 636 8.44 26.40 -6.81
C VAL A 636 6.95 26.44 -6.52
N LEU A 637 6.56 27.43 -5.71
CA LEU A 637 5.18 27.58 -5.21
C LEU A 637 4.12 27.59 -6.31
N ALA A 638 4.42 28.21 -7.46
CA ALA A 638 3.48 28.23 -8.60
C ALA A 638 3.18 26.83 -9.14
N ASN A 639 4.18 25.95 -9.21
CA ASN A 639 4.01 24.58 -9.69
C ASN A 639 3.29 23.72 -8.67
N GLY A 640 3.65 23.84 -7.39
CA GLY A 640 2.96 23.11 -6.33
C GLY A 640 1.52 23.61 -6.12
N ASN A 641 1.21 24.89 -6.33
CA ASN A 641 -0.16 25.39 -6.35
C ASN A 641 -0.99 24.77 -7.49
N ALA A 642 -0.42 24.62 -8.69
CA ALA A 642 -1.09 23.92 -9.79
C ALA A 642 -1.34 22.44 -9.47
N TYR A 643 -0.38 21.76 -8.82
CA TYR A 643 -0.54 20.39 -8.36
C TYR A 643 -1.60 20.26 -7.25
N ARG A 644 -1.58 21.18 -6.27
CA ARG A 644 -2.58 21.29 -5.20
C ARG A 644 -3.98 21.50 -5.78
N GLU A 645 -4.15 22.43 -6.71
CA GLU A 645 -5.43 22.76 -7.34
C GLU A 645 -6.00 21.58 -8.13
N HIS A 646 -5.16 20.89 -8.91
CA HIS A 646 -5.65 19.88 -9.85
C HIS A 646 -5.65 18.46 -9.30
N ILE A 647 -4.82 18.14 -8.30
CA ILE A 647 -4.66 16.79 -7.76
C ILE A 647 -5.03 16.77 -6.27
N LEU A 648 -4.21 17.38 -5.40
CA LEU A 648 -4.30 17.14 -3.95
C LEU A 648 -5.60 17.64 -3.31
N SER A 649 -6.18 18.73 -3.81
CA SER A 649 -7.41 19.31 -3.25
C SER A 649 -8.69 18.58 -3.65
N LYS A 650 -8.61 17.64 -4.59
CA LYS A 650 -9.79 17.13 -5.29
C LYS A 650 -10.30 15.81 -4.74
N GLY A 651 -9.44 15.04 -4.06
CA GLY A 651 -9.76 13.71 -3.56
C GLY A 651 -10.58 12.89 -4.58
N GLY A 652 -11.63 12.22 -4.11
CA GLY A 652 -12.54 11.43 -4.95
C GLY A 652 -13.65 12.22 -5.67
N SER A 653 -13.59 13.56 -5.69
CA SER A 653 -14.70 14.39 -6.18
C SER A 653 -14.84 14.47 -7.70
N GLU A 654 -13.81 14.09 -8.44
CA GLU A 654 -13.80 14.06 -9.90
C GLU A 654 -13.09 12.80 -10.42
N ASP A 655 -13.17 12.52 -11.73
CA ASP A 655 -12.43 11.42 -12.35
C ASP A 655 -10.91 11.66 -12.23
N PRO A 656 -10.14 10.75 -11.61
CA PRO A 656 -8.71 10.96 -11.35
C PRO A 656 -7.87 11.15 -12.62
N MET A 657 -8.24 10.50 -13.73
CA MET A 657 -7.51 10.68 -14.98
C MET A 657 -7.86 12.01 -15.67
N GLN A 658 -9.08 12.54 -15.50
CA GLN A 658 -9.39 13.91 -15.92
C GLN A 658 -8.63 14.94 -15.07
N LEU A 659 -8.51 14.70 -13.75
CA LEU A 659 -7.69 15.50 -12.85
C LEU A 659 -6.23 15.53 -13.34
N TYR A 660 -5.67 14.36 -13.60
CA TYR A 660 -4.32 14.20 -14.14
C TYR A 660 -4.15 14.94 -15.47
N ARG A 661 -5.03 14.72 -16.45
CA ARG A 661 -4.96 15.38 -17.76
C ARG A 661 -5.03 16.90 -17.67
N ARG A 662 -5.81 17.46 -16.74
CA ARG A 662 -5.88 18.91 -16.52
C ARG A 662 -4.58 19.46 -15.92
N TYR A 663 -4.01 18.76 -14.96
CA TYR A 663 -2.71 19.12 -14.39
C TYR A 663 -1.59 19.02 -15.44
N ARG A 664 -1.51 17.87 -16.11
CA ARG A 664 -0.39 17.47 -16.96
C ARG A 664 -0.47 17.98 -18.39
N GLY A 665 -1.68 18.24 -18.89
CA GLY A 665 -1.99 18.61 -20.27
C GLY A 665 -2.07 17.44 -21.26
N GLN A 666 -1.76 16.21 -20.82
CA GLN A 666 -1.76 14.99 -21.64
C GLN A 666 -1.95 13.74 -20.76
N GLU A 667 -2.08 12.57 -21.38
CA GLU A 667 -1.96 11.27 -20.70
C GLU A 667 -0.53 11.08 -20.14
N PRO A 668 -0.35 10.28 -19.08
CA PRO A 668 0.98 9.96 -18.56
C PRO A 668 1.81 9.19 -19.59
N ASP A 669 3.12 9.40 -19.56
CA ASP A 669 4.06 8.77 -20.47
C ASP A 669 5.01 7.82 -19.73
N VAL A 670 4.90 6.53 -20.04
CA VAL A 670 5.68 5.43 -19.42
C VAL A 670 7.19 5.68 -19.50
N LYS A 671 7.67 6.45 -20.49
CA LYS A 671 9.11 6.75 -20.62
C LYS A 671 9.72 7.37 -19.35
N HIS A 672 8.94 8.13 -18.59
CA HIS A 672 9.44 8.78 -17.38
C HIS A 672 9.64 7.80 -16.24
N LEU A 673 8.80 6.76 -16.16
CA LEU A 673 9.05 5.64 -15.26
C LEU A 673 10.30 4.86 -15.67
N LEU A 674 10.48 4.61 -16.98
CA LEU A 674 11.69 3.96 -17.48
C LEU A 674 12.95 4.74 -17.08
N LEU A 675 12.97 6.06 -17.28
CA LEU A 675 14.05 6.94 -16.83
C LEU A 675 14.28 6.85 -15.31
N ARG A 676 13.20 6.90 -14.52
CA ARG A 676 13.26 6.84 -13.06
C ARG A 676 13.88 5.53 -12.55
N ARG A 677 13.58 4.42 -13.21
CA ARG A 677 14.11 3.09 -12.90
C ARG A 677 15.42 2.78 -13.63
N GLY A 678 15.99 3.71 -14.41
CA GLY A 678 17.20 3.46 -15.20
C GLY A 678 17.02 2.43 -16.33
N LEU A 679 15.78 2.23 -16.79
CA LEU A 679 15.38 1.24 -17.79
C LEU A 679 15.28 1.79 -19.23
N ASP A 680 15.61 3.06 -19.44
CA ASP A 680 15.50 3.75 -20.73
C ASP A 680 16.66 3.48 -21.70
N GLN A 681 17.68 2.75 -21.25
CA GLN A 681 18.89 2.43 -22.02
C GLN A 681 18.64 1.51 -23.23
#